data_AF-A0A7R9NQY8-F1
#
_entry.id   AF-A0A7R9NQY8-F1
#
_cell.length_a   1.000
_cell.length_b   1.000
_cell.length_c   1.000
_cell.angle_alpha   90.00
_cell.angle_beta   90.00
_cell.angle_gamma   90.00
#
_symmetry.space_group_name_H-M   'P 1'
#
loop_
_entity.id
_entity.type
_entity.pdbx_description
1 polymer ?
#
loop_
_entity_poly.entity_id
_entity_poly.type
_entity_poly.pdbx_seq_one_letter_code
_entity_poly.pdbx_strand_id
1 'polypeptide(L)'
;QYEEAFQRKKIAESRLRDRKDSLAERVMYLKLLFEDTDVELAHAKRTLRKTESSFIDNLLQKQKQDLYLGKLSSEMIKLETQIRDTEEEIEIQENEYKAIRKQIVEANSDCEALRMEKAQLIHGWQSSLVTLRARQTVHNEIRKVIAEETDGIKLIGNEINACKKLVTKEMMDNELLTINLNKVTMSHEESLRALEVVKKRQNSLLEECHSTQLFVEDVERSLGSESLEHSLMEDESEKKRRELEIASVQKVELRDEYTTKLQEKISEEKSAEYALHKKMKNRDKMTELECILTKFGEDVAKKAVRIADLEFDSRLKTDELAVLESVSKEKEAMLQRLEYTIKQNETMILKKQEVYDKLTKQLNTLIAYSGGFEMAPLQANIMSLQKKIDKTMQDTSNMEDFWLRLQNDLVCLTKERINIDNQLDSTDKKCMILEERRQRVQRDIDTLESDIKDINKATKEMEKILGRIQHLVYNEKDLETNLKKTCDIQQQTSLLYLKEKEEEILTLEELSENINREIVQGKQLLSEHEEGRLLWDRKVHFAKEFKCAAQKEEEGELGSMRSELRKMQLHLNEVEKCSEGMMRKLEGTIVVRESIASQADKLERYGLKEARTKSMFNRQIETAKKRIICLQKDQKDLSKSLKQSLAGIKSLQDVLNMRQEICKQLQNHLSELDQKAEALSQSKFLNTERLSLLYLEQKHCNNLRDGKYRLLHKDEDKLRSEWQKKEDYVNDVDSVLQKIQSEFPGTGPDLAKIGQLMKSDLLV
;
A
#
# COMPACT_ATOMS: atom_id res chain seq x y z
N GLN A 1 46.42 -164.49 -21.90
CA GLN A 1 45.40 -164.01 -20.94
C GLN A 1 45.94 -162.98 -19.93
N TYR A 2 47.24 -162.95 -19.56
CA TYR A 2 47.80 -161.89 -18.69
C TYR A 2 48.09 -160.55 -19.40
N GLU A 3 48.41 -160.55 -20.70
CA GLU A 3 48.71 -159.31 -21.45
C GLU A 3 47.48 -158.44 -21.74
N GLU A 4 46.30 -159.04 -21.96
CA GLU A 4 45.06 -158.29 -22.21
C GLU A 4 44.56 -157.54 -20.97
N ALA A 5 44.79 -158.08 -19.77
CA ALA A 5 44.39 -157.42 -18.52
C ALA A 5 45.28 -156.18 -18.22
N PHE A 6 46.58 -156.26 -18.52
CA PHE A 6 47.51 -155.14 -18.36
C PHE A 6 47.22 -154.00 -19.33
N GLN A 7 46.92 -154.33 -20.60
CA GLN A 7 46.53 -153.34 -21.61
C GLN A 7 45.20 -152.65 -21.25
N ARG A 8 44.19 -153.39 -20.77
CA ARG A 8 42.92 -152.80 -20.31
C ARG A 8 43.11 -151.87 -19.12
N LYS A 9 44.00 -152.20 -18.17
CA LYS A 9 44.30 -151.33 -17.02
C LYS A 9 45.03 -150.06 -17.44
N LYS A 10 45.98 -150.14 -18.38
CA LYS A 10 46.70 -148.98 -18.92
C LYS A 10 45.80 -148.03 -19.73
N ILE A 11 44.86 -148.58 -20.50
CA ILE A 11 43.85 -147.79 -21.23
C ILE A 11 42.87 -147.12 -20.25
N ALA A 12 42.45 -147.81 -19.17
CA ALA A 12 41.61 -147.21 -18.13
C ALA A 12 42.34 -146.09 -17.38
N GLU A 13 43.63 -146.27 -17.06
CA GLU A 13 44.46 -145.23 -16.43
C GLU A 13 44.73 -144.02 -17.34
N SER A 14 44.87 -144.22 -18.66
CA SER A 14 44.96 -143.13 -19.64
C SER A 14 43.64 -142.36 -19.69
N ARG A 15 42.50 -143.04 -19.81
CA ARG A 15 41.17 -142.38 -19.81
C ARG A 15 40.88 -141.62 -18.53
N LEU A 16 41.34 -142.11 -17.38
CA LEU A 16 41.22 -141.40 -16.10
C LEU A 16 42.15 -140.19 -16.02
N ARG A 17 43.35 -140.24 -16.62
CA ARG A 17 44.24 -139.08 -16.75
C ARG A 17 43.65 -138.02 -17.67
N ASP A 18 43.19 -138.40 -18.86
CA ASP A 18 42.55 -137.46 -19.81
C ASP A 18 41.31 -136.79 -19.20
N ARG A 19 40.52 -137.56 -18.44
CA ARG A 19 39.35 -137.01 -17.73
C ARG A 19 39.73 -136.11 -16.55
N LYS A 20 40.82 -136.42 -15.84
CA LYS A 20 41.37 -135.56 -14.78
C LYS A 20 41.90 -134.25 -15.37
N ASP A 21 42.60 -134.31 -16.49
CA ASP A 21 43.19 -133.14 -17.14
C ASP A 21 42.09 -132.25 -17.75
N SER A 22 41.07 -132.84 -18.39
CA SER A 22 39.87 -132.11 -18.84
C SER A 22 39.08 -131.46 -17.69
N LEU A 23 38.97 -132.15 -16.54
CA LEU A 23 38.35 -131.56 -15.35
C LEU A 23 39.23 -130.45 -14.76
N ALA A 24 40.55 -130.59 -14.78
CA ALA A 24 41.48 -129.57 -14.29
C ALA A 24 41.44 -128.31 -15.17
N GLU A 25 41.39 -128.45 -16.50
CA GLU A 25 41.18 -127.35 -17.44
C GLU A 25 39.85 -126.63 -17.17
N ARG A 26 38.76 -127.39 -16.96
CA ARG A 26 37.46 -126.79 -16.66
C ARG A 26 37.45 -126.06 -15.32
N VAL A 27 38.13 -126.61 -14.31
CA VAL A 27 38.31 -125.93 -13.01
C VAL A 27 39.16 -124.67 -13.15
N MET A 28 40.22 -124.69 -13.97
CA MET A 28 41.06 -123.52 -14.23
C MET A 28 40.28 -122.43 -14.96
N TYR A 29 39.50 -122.80 -15.99
CA TYR A 29 38.63 -121.86 -16.70
C TYR A 29 37.56 -121.25 -15.79
N LEU A 30 36.92 -122.07 -14.94
CA LEU A 30 35.96 -121.55 -13.96
C LEU A 30 36.63 -120.62 -12.94
N LYS A 31 37.84 -120.94 -12.47
CA LYS A 31 38.60 -120.05 -11.58
C LYS A 31 38.92 -118.72 -12.25
N LEU A 32 39.37 -118.74 -13.50
CA LEU A 32 39.65 -117.52 -14.27
C LEU A 32 38.38 -116.68 -14.43
N LEU A 33 37.25 -117.30 -14.77
CA LEU A 33 35.96 -116.61 -14.84
C LEU A 33 35.54 -116.02 -13.49
N PHE A 34 35.74 -116.75 -12.38
CA PHE A 34 35.44 -116.21 -11.05
C PHE A 34 36.32 -115.00 -10.72
N GLU A 35 37.62 -115.07 -10.99
CA GLU A 35 38.56 -113.96 -10.82
C GLU A 35 38.17 -112.74 -11.69
N ASP A 36 37.81 -112.96 -12.96
CA ASP A 36 37.32 -111.91 -13.86
C ASP A 36 36.02 -111.29 -13.34
N THR A 37 35.06 -112.10 -12.89
CA THR A 37 33.81 -111.57 -12.30
C THR A 37 34.05 -110.81 -11.00
N ASP A 38 35.03 -111.21 -10.18
CA ASP A 38 35.39 -110.51 -8.95
C ASP A 38 36.05 -109.15 -9.26
N VAL A 39 36.89 -109.08 -10.30
CA VAL A 39 37.47 -107.83 -10.79
C VAL A 39 36.41 -106.90 -11.36
N GLU A 40 35.49 -107.41 -12.17
CA GLU A 40 34.35 -106.65 -12.71
C GLU A 40 33.44 -106.14 -11.58
N LEU A 41 33.13 -106.98 -10.60
CA LEU A 41 32.31 -106.61 -9.43
C LEU A 41 33.03 -105.57 -8.56
N ALA A 42 34.36 -105.65 -8.41
CA ALA A 42 35.15 -104.61 -7.75
C ALA A 42 35.15 -103.30 -8.54
N HIS A 43 35.21 -103.35 -9.87
CA HIS A 43 35.09 -102.18 -10.73
C HIS A 43 33.69 -101.54 -10.63
N ALA A 44 32.63 -102.34 -10.68
CA ALA A 44 31.24 -101.91 -10.51
C ALA A 44 31.01 -101.27 -9.13
N LYS A 45 31.56 -101.84 -8.05
CA LYS A 45 31.50 -101.24 -6.71
C LYS A 45 32.26 -99.90 -6.64
N ARG A 46 33.41 -99.79 -7.30
CA ARG A 46 34.18 -98.53 -7.32
C ARG A 46 33.49 -97.45 -8.14
N THR A 47 32.92 -97.81 -9.29
CA THR A 47 32.14 -96.88 -10.11
C THR A 47 30.87 -96.45 -9.39
N LEU A 48 30.15 -97.37 -8.74
CA LEU A 48 29.00 -97.06 -7.89
C LEU A 48 29.37 -96.07 -6.77
N ARG A 49 30.42 -96.34 -6.00
CA ARG A 49 30.89 -95.42 -4.94
C ARG A 49 31.27 -94.04 -5.49
N LYS A 50 31.91 -93.98 -6.66
CA LYS A 50 32.21 -92.70 -7.33
C LYS A 50 30.93 -91.98 -7.76
N THR A 51 29.95 -92.69 -8.28
CA THR A 51 28.65 -92.10 -8.65
C THR A 51 27.88 -91.62 -7.42
N GLU A 52 27.88 -92.39 -6.33
CA GLU A 52 27.28 -91.99 -5.04
C GLU A 52 27.96 -90.75 -4.48
N SER A 53 29.30 -90.71 -4.47
CA SER A 53 30.04 -89.52 -4.07
C SER A 53 29.68 -88.31 -4.93
N SER A 54 29.68 -88.45 -6.26
CA SER A 54 29.33 -87.35 -7.17
C SER A 54 27.87 -86.90 -7.02
N PHE A 55 26.97 -87.82 -6.67
CA PHE A 55 25.57 -87.52 -6.40
C PHE A 55 25.42 -86.73 -5.11
N ILE A 56 26.13 -87.11 -4.04
CA ILE A 56 26.19 -86.36 -2.79
C ILE A 56 26.76 -84.95 -3.03
N ASP A 57 27.85 -84.83 -3.80
CA ASP A 57 28.44 -83.54 -4.15
C ASP A 57 27.46 -82.64 -4.91
N ASN A 58 26.72 -83.21 -5.87
CA ASN A 58 25.66 -82.49 -6.60
C ASN A 58 24.50 -82.07 -5.69
N LEU A 59 24.09 -82.92 -4.74
CA LEU A 59 23.05 -82.57 -3.76
C LEU A 59 23.50 -81.43 -2.86
N LEU A 60 24.75 -81.45 -2.37
CA LEU A 60 25.31 -80.37 -1.57
C LEU A 60 25.40 -79.07 -2.37
N GLN A 61 25.78 -79.14 -3.65
CA GLN A 61 25.81 -77.97 -4.51
C GLN A 61 24.40 -77.42 -4.79
N LYS A 62 23.41 -78.29 -4.96
CA LYS A 62 21.99 -77.89 -5.09
C LYS A 62 21.47 -77.24 -3.83
N GLN A 63 21.74 -77.82 -2.66
CA GLN A 63 21.37 -77.20 -1.39
C GLN A 63 21.99 -75.81 -1.21
N LYS A 64 23.27 -75.62 -1.62
CA LYS A 64 23.91 -74.29 -1.61
C LYS A 64 23.22 -73.31 -2.57
N GLN A 65 22.84 -73.77 -3.76
CA GLN A 65 22.08 -72.97 -4.72
C GLN A 65 20.71 -72.58 -4.16
N ASP A 66 19.97 -73.52 -3.58
CA ASP A 66 18.63 -73.28 -3.03
C ASP A 66 18.67 -72.29 -1.86
N LEU A 67 19.67 -72.40 -0.98
CA LEU A 67 19.89 -71.43 0.09
C LEU A 67 20.22 -70.03 -0.45
N TYR A 68 21.00 -69.95 -1.53
CA TYR A 68 21.32 -68.68 -2.17
C TYR A 68 20.10 -68.06 -2.87
N LEU A 69 19.31 -68.86 -3.58
CA LEU A 69 18.04 -68.42 -4.17
C LEU A 69 17.03 -68.00 -3.09
N GLY A 70 17.00 -68.69 -1.94
CA GLY A 70 16.21 -68.30 -0.77
C GLY A 70 16.61 -66.92 -0.23
N LYS A 71 17.91 -66.65 -0.14
CA LYS A 71 18.40 -65.31 0.26
C LYS A 71 18.01 -64.24 -0.76
N LEU A 72 18.27 -64.47 -2.05
CA LEU A 72 17.93 -63.53 -3.11
C LEU A 72 16.42 -63.26 -3.19
N SER A 73 15.58 -64.28 -3.07
CA SER A 73 14.12 -64.10 -3.05
C SER A 73 13.66 -63.32 -1.82
N SER A 74 14.27 -63.56 -0.65
CA SER A 74 13.96 -62.76 0.55
C SER A 74 14.39 -61.30 0.41
N GLU A 75 15.52 -61.02 -0.24
CA GLU A 75 15.98 -59.66 -0.52
C GLU A 75 15.11 -58.98 -1.58
N MET A 76 14.70 -59.70 -2.62
CA MET A 76 13.77 -59.21 -3.63
C MET A 76 12.44 -58.81 -3.00
N ILE A 77 11.84 -59.65 -2.15
CA ILE A 77 10.60 -59.33 -1.45
C ILE A 77 10.78 -58.09 -0.56
N LYS A 78 11.91 -57.97 0.16
CA LYS A 78 12.19 -56.78 0.99
C LYS A 78 12.30 -55.51 0.16
N LEU A 79 12.98 -55.58 -0.99
CA LEU A 79 13.09 -54.43 -1.89
C LEU A 79 11.75 -54.08 -2.52
N GLU A 80 10.94 -55.06 -2.91
CA GLU A 80 9.59 -54.82 -3.43
C GLU A 80 8.66 -54.20 -2.39
N THR A 81 8.75 -54.62 -1.13
CA THR A 81 8.01 -53.96 -0.04
C THR A 81 8.50 -52.54 0.18
N GLN A 82 9.81 -52.30 0.17
CA GLN A 82 10.35 -50.94 0.31
C GLN A 82 9.92 -50.04 -0.84
N ILE A 83 9.94 -50.53 -2.08
CA ILE A 83 9.46 -49.78 -3.25
C ILE A 83 7.99 -49.41 -3.06
N ARG A 84 7.14 -50.37 -2.67
CA ARG A 84 5.71 -50.11 -2.43
C ARG A 84 5.49 -49.07 -1.34
N ASP A 85 6.19 -49.20 -0.21
CA ASP A 85 6.09 -48.25 0.91
C ASP A 85 6.49 -46.84 0.44
N THR A 86 7.56 -46.71 -0.35
CA THR A 86 7.97 -45.41 -0.92
C THR A 86 6.98 -44.86 -1.95
N GLU A 87 6.33 -45.72 -2.73
CA GLU A 87 5.29 -45.30 -3.69
C GLU A 87 4.05 -44.78 -2.95
N GLU A 88 3.63 -45.44 -1.86
CA GLU A 88 2.54 -44.98 -1.00
C GLU A 88 2.88 -43.64 -0.33
N GLU A 89 4.12 -43.46 0.16
CA GLU A 89 4.59 -42.18 0.71
C GLU A 89 4.57 -41.06 -0.33
N ILE A 90 4.98 -41.33 -1.57
CA ILE A 90 4.93 -40.35 -2.67
C ILE A 90 3.48 -39.96 -2.97
N GLU A 91 2.55 -40.92 -3.01
CA GLU A 91 1.14 -40.63 -3.26
C GLU A 91 0.52 -39.76 -2.15
N ILE A 92 0.85 -40.05 -0.89
CA ILE A 92 0.42 -39.22 0.25
C ILE A 92 0.97 -37.80 0.11
N GLN A 93 2.27 -37.64 -0.19
CA GLN A 93 2.89 -36.32 -0.36
C GLN A 93 2.31 -35.55 -1.55
N GLU A 94 2.01 -36.21 -2.67
CA GLU A 94 1.34 -35.57 -3.80
C GLU A 94 -0.05 -35.06 -3.44
N ASN A 95 -0.81 -35.84 -2.65
CA ASN A 95 -2.14 -35.45 -2.20
C ASN A 95 -2.09 -34.27 -1.22
N GLU A 96 -1.15 -34.28 -0.27
CA GLU A 96 -0.89 -33.14 0.62
C GLU A 96 -0.48 -31.90 -0.18
N TYR A 97 0.41 -32.06 -1.16
CA TYR A 97 0.84 -30.98 -2.03
C TYR A 97 -0.31 -30.37 -2.84
N LYS A 98 -1.20 -31.22 -3.40
CA LYS A 98 -2.42 -30.78 -4.09
C LYS A 98 -3.36 -30.03 -3.13
N ALA A 99 -3.51 -30.49 -1.89
CA ALA A 99 -4.32 -29.82 -0.87
C ALA A 99 -3.75 -28.44 -0.49
N ILE A 100 -2.45 -28.35 -0.22
CA ILE A 100 -1.76 -27.09 0.07
C ILE A 100 -1.87 -26.13 -1.11
N ARG A 101 -1.69 -26.61 -2.35
CA ARG A 101 -1.87 -25.78 -3.56
C ARG A 101 -3.29 -25.22 -3.66
N LYS A 102 -4.32 -26.02 -3.37
CA LYS A 102 -5.70 -25.52 -3.34
C LYS A 102 -5.89 -24.43 -2.29
N GLN A 103 -5.39 -24.65 -1.08
CA GLN A 103 -5.43 -23.65 0.00
C GLN A 103 -4.71 -22.34 -0.38
N ILE A 104 -3.56 -22.43 -1.08
CA ILE A 104 -2.84 -21.24 -1.57
C ILE A 104 -3.67 -20.49 -2.64
N VAL A 105 -4.32 -21.21 -3.55
CA VAL A 105 -5.18 -20.60 -4.57
C VAL A 105 -6.39 -19.94 -3.93
N GLU A 106 -7.04 -20.58 -2.96
CA GLU A 106 -8.16 -20.03 -2.19
C GLU A 106 -7.73 -18.78 -1.40
N ALA A 107 -6.60 -18.84 -0.69
CA ALA A 107 -6.06 -17.69 0.03
C ALA A 107 -5.71 -16.53 -0.91
N ASN A 108 -5.20 -16.81 -2.11
CA ASN A 108 -4.94 -15.77 -3.12
C ASN A 108 -6.24 -15.15 -3.63
N SER A 109 -7.28 -15.94 -3.90
CA SER A 109 -8.59 -15.38 -4.29
C SER A 109 -9.21 -14.53 -3.18
N ASP A 110 -9.06 -14.93 -1.92
CA ASP A 110 -9.52 -14.15 -0.76
C ASP A 110 -8.72 -12.84 -0.63
N CYS A 111 -7.41 -12.88 -0.87
CA CYS A 111 -6.57 -11.68 -0.88
C CYS A 111 -6.98 -10.71 -2.01
N GLU A 112 -7.34 -11.22 -3.19
CA GLU A 112 -7.85 -10.41 -4.29
C GLU A 112 -9.22 -9.80 -3.96
N ALA A 113 -10.13 -10.57 -3.37
CA ALA A 113 -11.43 -10.08 -2.90
C ALA A 113 -11.26 -8.94 -1.87
N LEU A 114 -10.40 -9.13 -0.86
CA LEU A 114 -10.09 -8.10 0.14
C LEU A 114 -9.46 -6.84 -0.49
N ARG A 115 -8.62 -6.98 -1.52
CA ARG A 115 -8.07 -5.83 -2.25
C ARG A 115 -9.17 -5.07 -3.00
N MET A 116 -10.11 -5.78 -3.61
CA MET A 116 -11.26 -5.15 -4.28
C MET A 116 -12.16 -4.41 -3.29
N GLU A 117 -12.49 -5.02 -2.15
CA GLU A 117 -13.26 -4.39 -1.08
C GLU A 117 -12.57 -3.14 -0.53
N LYS A 118 -11.25 -3.21 -0.28
CA LYS A 118 -10.45 -2.06 0.13
C LYS A 118 -10.53 -0.93 -0.89
N ALA A 119 -10.42 -1.25 -2.19
CA ALA A 119 -10.52 -0.24 -3.26
C ALA A 119 -11.91 0.40 -3.28
N GLN A 120 -12.98 -0.39 -3.14
CA GLN A 120 -14.36 0.11 -3.06
C GLN A 120 -14.59 0.99 -1.83
N LEU A 121 -14.06 0.60 -0.66
CA LEU A 121 -14.13 1.40 0.57
C LEU A 121 -13.40 2.73 0.44
N ILE A 122 -12.19 2.72 -0.14
CA ILE A 122 -11.43 3.95 -0.38
C ILE A 122 -12.20 4.86 -1.34
N HIS A 123 -12.78 4.31 -2.42
CA HIS A 123 -13.59 5.08 -3.35
C HIS A 123 -14.85 5.66 -2.68
N GLY A 124 -15.58 4.86 -1.90
CA GLY A 124 -16.75 5.30 -1.15
C GLY A 124 -16.42 6.37 -0.11
N TRP A 125 -15.27 6.24 0.56
CA TRP A 125 -14.76 7.24 1.50
C TRP A 125 -14.37 8.55 0.79
N GLN A 126 -13.66 8.48 -0.33
CA GLN A 126 -13.30 9.65 -1.14
C GLN A 126 -14.56 10.38 -1.65
N SER A 127 -15.55 9.65 -2.15
CA SER A 127 -16.85 10.20 -2.56
C SER A 127 -17.54 10.92 -1.39
N SER A 128 -17.61 10.26 -0.22
CA SER A 128 -18.18 10.85 1.00
C SER A 128 -17.44 12.13 1.40
N LEU A 129 -16.12 12.15 1.30
CA LEU A 129 -15.28 13.31 1.63
C LEU A 129 -15.52 14.49 0.67
N VAL A 130 -15.74 14.23 -0.63
CA VAL A 130 -16.15 15.26 -1.60
C VAL A 130 -17.52 15.82 -1.25
N THR A 131 -18.50 14.97 -0.93
CA THR A 131 -19.84 15.43 -0.53
C THR A 131 -19.80 16.24 0.77
N LEU A 132 -18.95 15.86 1.73
CA LEU A 132 -18.77 16.60 2.98
C LEU A 132 -18.15 17.98 2.73
N ARG A 133 -17.14 18.07 1.86
CA ARG A 133 -16.57 19.36 1.45
C ARG A 133 -17.62 20.26 0.79
N ALA A 134 -18.45 19.72 -0.11
CA ALA A 134 -19.54 20.47 -0.74
C ALA A 134 -20.60 20.93 0.27
N ARG A 135 -20.94 20.10 1.26
CA ARG A 135 -21.81 20.53 2.37
C ARG A 135 -21.17 21.63 3.21
N GLN A 136 -19.87 21.56 3.45
CA GLN A 136 -19.15 22.55 4.24
C GLN A 136 -19.02 23.89 3.52
N THR A 137 -18.86 23.91 2.19
CA THR A 137 -18.92 25.14 1.41
C THR A 137 -20.30 25.79 1.49
N VAL A 138 -21.37 25.01 1.31
CA VAL A 138 -22.76 25.51 1.47
C VAL A 138 -23.02 26.02 2.88
N HIS A 139 -22.55 25.31 3.91
CA HIS A 139 -22.67 25.75 5.30
C HIS A 139 -21.94 27.07 5.57
N ASN A 140 -20.76 27.24 5.00
CA ASN A 140 -20.02 28.50 5.10
C ASN A 140 -20.71 29.65 4.37
N GLU A 141 -21.32 29.39 3.21
CA GLU A 141 -22.15 30.37 2.50
C GLU A 141 -23.38 30.77 3.33
N ILE A 142 -24.10 29.81 3.90
CA ILE A 142 -25.23 30.09 4.80
C ILE A 142 -24.78 30.91 6.01
N ARG A 143 -23.63 30.59 6.61
CA ARG A 143 -23.07 31.39 7.72
C ARG A 143 -22.76 32.82 7.33
N LYS A 144 -22.25 33.06 6.11
CA LYS A 144 -22.03 34.42 5.59
C LYS A 144 -23.34 35.17 5.44
N VAL A 145 -24.36 34.55 4.84
CA VAL A 145 -25.69 35.17 4.70
C VAL A 145 -26.29 35.48 6.07
N ILE A 146 -26.19 34.57 7.04
CA ILE A 146 -26.65 34.84 8.41
C ILE A 146 -25.90 36.02 9.02
N ALA A 147 -24.58 36.11 8.85
CA ALA A 147 -23.80 37.23 9.34
C ALA A 147 -24.25 38.56 8.71
N GLU A 148 -24.41 38.59 7.39
CA GLU A 148 -24.91 39.76 6.63
C GLU A 148 -26.29 40.21 7.11
N GLU A 149 -27.23 39.28 7.27
CA GLU A 149 -28.57 39.58 7.82
C GLU A 149 -28.51 40.08 9.27
N THR A 150 -27.65 39.51 10.12
CA THR A 150 -27.50 39.99 11.50
C THR A 150 -26.93 41.40 11.55
N ASP A 151 -26.01 41.74 10.65
CA ASP A 151 -25.47 43.10 10.56
C ASP A 151 -26.51 44.07 9.98
N GLY A 152 -27.33 43.62 9.03
CA GLY A 152 -28.51 44.34 8.54
C GLY A 152 -29.51 44.66 9.67
N ILE A 153 -29.82 43.69 10.51
CA ILE A 153 -30.69 43.87 11.68
C ILE A 153 -30.09 44.88 12.67
N LYS A 154 -28.77 44.84 12.91
CA LYS A 154 -28.10 45.84 13.77
C LYS A 154 -28.19 47.25 13.17
N LEU A 155 -28.03 47.37 11.86
CA LEU A 155 -28.10 48.65 11.14
C LEU A 155 -29.51 49.25 11.22
N ILE A 156 -30.54 48.46 10.94
CA ILE A 156 -31.95 48.84 11.13
C ILE A 156 -32.22 49.18 12.61
N GLY A 157 -31.68 48.40 13.55
CA GLY A 157 -31.80 48.70 14.99
C GLY A 157 -31.19 50.06 15.36
N ASN A 158 -30.05 50.42 14.76
CA ASN A 158 -29.42 51.72 14.94
C ASN A 158 -30.26 52.85 14.32
N GLU A 159 -30.83 52.64 13.14
CA GLU A 159 -31.75 53.59 12.49
C GLU A 159 -33.02 53.82 13.32
N ILE A 160 -33.62 52.75 13.86
CA ILE A 160 -34.77 52.83 14.77
C ILE A 160 -34.40 53.63 16.02
N ASN A 161 -33.22 53.40 16.60
CA ASN A 161 -32.77 54.14 17.78
C ASN A 161 -32.50 55.61 17.45
N ALA A 162 -31.95 55.93 16.28
CA ALA A 162 -31.79 57.29 15.81
C ALA A 162 -33.15 57.98 15.60
N CYS A 163 -34.11 57.32 14.96
CA CYS A 163 -35.46 57.81 14.79
C CYS A 163 -36.15 58.04 16.13
N LYS A 164 -36.04 57.11 17.09
CA LYS A 164 -36.56 57.29 18.45
C LYS A 164 -36.00 58.55 19.11
N LYS A 165 -34.68 58.80 18.98
CA LYS A 165 -34.05 60.03 19.51
C LYS A 165 -34.59 61.29 18.85
N LEU A 166 -34.81 61.27 17.54
CA LEU A 166 -35.43 62.39 16.82
C LEU A 166 -36.87 62.62 17.28
N VAL A 167 -37.67 61.55 17.38
CA VAL A 167 -39.04 61.63 17.90
C VAL A 167 -39.07 62.20 19.32
N THR A 168 -38.16 61.77 20.21
CA THR A 168 -38.10 62.35 21.56
C THR A 168 -37.73 63.83 21.57
N LYS A 169 -36.87 64.28 20.64
CA LYS A 169 -36.55 65.70 20.50
C LYS A 169 -37.76 66.49 19.99
N GLU A 170 -38.41 66.02 18.94
CA GLU A 170 -39.64 66.64 18.40
C GLU A 170 -40.76 66.67 19.45
N MET A 171 -40.89 65.64 20.29
CA MET A 171 -41.83 65.63 21.41
C MET A 171 -41.48 66.69 22.45
N MET A 172 -40.20 66.81 22.84
CA MET A 172 -39.74 67.87 23.76
C MET A 172 -39.98 69.27 23.20
N ASP A 173 -39.69 69.47 21.91
CA ASP A 173 -39.91 70.73 21.22
C ASP A 173 -41.41 71.06 21.14
N ASN A 174 -42.27 70.07 20.90
CA ASN A 174 -43.72 70.22 20.92
C ASN A 174 -44.24 70.58 22.34
N GLU A 175 -43.73 69.93 23.38
CA GLU A 175 -44.04 70.29 24.77
C GLU A 175 -43.64 71.73 25.08
N LEU A 176 -42.45 72.17 24.66
CA LEU A 176 -42.00 73.56 24.81
C LEU A 176 -42.88 74.54 24.04
N LEU A 177 -43.24 74.21 22.80
CA LEU A 177 -44.17 75.02 21.99
C LEU A 177 -45.55 75.09 22.64
N THR A 178 -46.05 73.99 23.21
CA THR A 178 -47.33 73.93 23.92
C THR A 178 -47.29 74.80 25.18
N ILE A 179 -46.20 74.75 25.95
CA ILE A 179 -45.99 75.64 27.11
C ILE A 179 -45.98 77.11 26.68
N ASN A 180 -45.26 77.44 25.59
CA ASN A 180 -45.21 78.79 25.06
C ASN A 180 -46.57 79.26 24.54
N LEU A 181 -47.30 78.40 23.83
CA LEU A 181 -48.66 78.68 23.37
C LEU A 181 -49.56 79.00 24.57
N ASN A 182 -49.54 78.16 25.62
CA ASN A 182 -50.33 78.39 26.83
C ASN A 182 -49.95 79.71 27.53
N LYS A 183 -48.67 80.09 27.56
CA LYS A 183 -48.24 81.39 28.11
C LYS A 183 -48.79 82.55 27.28
N VAL A 184 -48.72 82.45 25.95
CA VAL A 184 -49.24 83.48 25.04
C VAL A 184 -50.76 83.58 25.13
N THR A 185 -51.49 82.47 25.20
CA THR A 185 -52.95 82.48 25.38
C THR A 185 -53.34 83.08 26.73
N MET A 186 -52.65 82.73 27.83
CA MET A 186 -52.89 83.34 29.13
C MET A 186 -52.63 84.85 29.12
N SER A 187 -51.51 85.30 28.53
CA SER A 187 -51.21 86.72 28.37
C SER A 187 -52.23 87.44 27.48
N HIS A 188 -52.73 86.76 26.44
CA HIS A 188 -53.79 87.27 25.58
C HIS A 188 -55.12 87.40 26.35
N GLU A 189 -55.51 86.40 27.14
CA GLU A 189 -56.68 86.46 28.01
C GLU A 189 -56.57 87.56 29.07
N GLU A 190 -55.41 87.71 29.71
CA GLU A 190 -55.14 88.81 30.65
C GLU A 190 -55.28 90.18 29.96
N SER A 191 -54.75 90.30 28.73
CA SER A 191 -54.90 91.51 27.92
C SER A 191 -56.35 91.78 27.54
N LEU A 192 -57.13 90.76 27.21
CA LEU A 192 -58.57 90.88 26.94
C LEU A 192 -59.35 91.31 28.19
N ARG A 193 -59.08 90.72 29.36
CA ARG A 193 -59.69 91.12 30.63
C ARG A 193 -59.33 92.57 30.98
N ALA A 194 -58.07 92.97 30.80
CA ALA A 194 -57.65 94.35 31.00
C ALA A 194 -58.39 95.31 30.04
N LEU A 195 -58.56 94.93 28.78
CA LEU A 195 -59.33 95.68 27.79
C LEU A 195 -60.81 95.80 28.20
N GLU A 196 -61.42 94.75 28.73
CA GLU A 196 -62.79 94.79 29.26
C GLU A 196 -62.92 95.75 30.45
N VAL A 197 -61.95 95.75 31.37
CA VAL A 197 -61.93 96.70 32.50
C VAL A 197 -61.82 98.14 31.99
N VAL A 198 -60.93 98.39 31.03
CA VAL A 198 -60.79 99.72 30.41
C VAL A 198 -62.07 100.13 29.70
N LYS A 199 -62.73 99.23 28.95
CA LYS A 199 -64.03 99.50 28.31
C LYS A 199 -65.13 99.81 29.33
N LYS A 200 -65.22 99.05 30.43
CA LYS A 200 -66.19 99.35 31.51
C LYS A 200 -65.94 100.73 32.11
N ARG A 201 -64.67 101.08 32.36
CA ARG A 201 -64.29 102.39 32.88
C ARG A 201 -64.55 103.53 31.87
N GLN A 202 -64.35 103.27 30.58
CA GLN A 202 -64.71 104.22 29.53
C GLN A 202 -66.22 104.46 29.49
N ASN A 203 -67.03 103.40 29.58
CA ASN A 203 -68.49 103.53 29.61
C ASN A 203 -68.98 104.29 30.84
N SER A 204 -68.43 104.01 32.04
CA SER A 204 -68.79 104.77 33.24
C SER A 204 -68.41 106.24 33.13
N LEU A 205 -67.23 106.55 32.57
CA LEU A 205 -66.83 107.93 32.30
C LEU A 205 -67.74 108.61 31.26
N LEU A 206 -68.19 107.89 30.23
CA LEU A 206 -69.16 108.41 29.26
C LEU A 206 -70.51 108.69 29.90
N GLU A 207 -71.00 107.82 30.79
CA GLU A 207 -72.21 108.04 31.58
C GLU A 207 -72.05 109.26 32.52
N GLU A 208 -70.91 109.38 33.19
CA GLU A 208 -70.57 110.55 34.01
C GLU A 208 -70.56 111.83 33.15
N CYS A 209 -69.86 111.85 32.01
CA CYS A 209 -69.85 112.98 31.09
C CYS A 209 -71.25 113.35 30.58
N HIS A 210 -72.08 112.36 30.25
CA HIS A 210 -73.48 112.59 29.86
C HIS A 210 -74.28 113.18 31.01
N SER A 211 -74.08 112.71 32.24
CA SER A 211 -74.76 113.26 33.42
C SER A 211 -74.34 114.70 33.70
N THR A 212 -73.05 115.03 33.57
CA THR A 212 -72.57 116.41 33.72
C THR A 212 -73.08 117.30 32.60
N GLN A 213 -73.23 116.76 31.38
CA GLN A 213 -73.80 117.50 30.25
C GLN A 213 -75.28 117.85 30.51
N LEU A 214 -76.10 116.90 30.98
CA LEU A 214 -77.49 117.18 31.37
C LEU A 214 -77.57 118.20 32.51
N PHE A 215 -76.70 118.08 33.51
CA PHE A 215 -76.63 119.05 34.61
C PHE A 215 -76.30 120.47 34.11
N VAL A 216 -75.36 120.59 33.16
CA VAL A 216 -75.04 121.87 32.52
C VAL A 216 -76.25 122.42 31.75
N GLU A 217 -76.94 121.60 30.96
CA GLU A 217 -78.16 122.03 30.25
C GLU A 217 -79.29 122.49 31.20
N ASP A 218 -79.43 121.85 32.37
CA ASP A 218 -80.39 122.26 33.41
C ASP A 218 -80.01 123.60 34.06
N VAL A 219 -78.72 123.81 34.32
CA VAL A 219 -78.19 125.08 34.84
C VAL A 219 -78.34 126.20 33.80
N GLU A 220 -78.03 125.93 32.53
CA GLU A 220 -78.23 126.89 31.43
C GLU A 220 -79.70 127.27 31.25
N ARG A 221 -80.63 126.31 31.38
CA ARG A 221 -82.09 126.60 31.37
C ARG A 221 -82.51 127.47 32.55
N SER A 222 -82.01 127.18 33.75
CA SER A 222 -82.34 127.96 34.96
C SER A 222 -81.79 129.39 34.89
N LEU A 223 -80.56 129.53 34.37
CA LEU A 223 -79.95 130.84 34.11
C LEU A 223 -80.73 131.62 33.03
N GLY A 224 -81.23 130.93 32.01
CA GLY A 224 -82.11 131.49 30.99
C GLY A 224 -83.39 132.09 31.59
N SER A 225 -84.06 131.37 32.51
CA SER A 225 -85.25 131.89 33.18
C SER A 225 -84.95 133.07 34.10
N GLU A 226 -83.87 133.03 34.88
CA GLU A 226 -83.48 134.14 35.76
C GLU A 226 -83.11 135.40 34.96
N SER A 227 -82.45 135.24 33.80
CA SER A 227 -82.13 136.38 32.94
C SER A 227 -83.37 137.05 32.35
N LEU A 228 -84.42 136.27 32.05
CA LEU A 228 -85.70 136.79 31.57
C LEU A 228 -86.45 137.55 32.67
N GLU A 229 -86.46 137.02 33.89
CA GLU A 229 -87.01 137.72 35.07
C GLU A 229 -86.24 139.01 35.36
N HIS A 230 -84.92 139.00 35.23
CA HIS A 230 -84.09 140.19 35.38
C HIS A 230 -84.42 141.28 34.35
N SER A 231 -84.61 140.91 33.07
CA SER A 231 -85.00 141.87 32.02
C SER A 231 -86.39 142.48 32.28
N LEU A 232 -87.35 141.69 32.78
CA LEU A 232 -88.68 142.19 33.12
C LEU A 232 -88.65 143.15 34.31
N MET A 233 -87.83 142.86 35.33
CA MET A 233 -87.63 143.75 36.48
C MET A 233 -86.94 145.07 36.10
N GLU A 234 -86.02 145.06 35.13
CA GLU A 234 -85.42 146.28 34.59
C GLU A 234 -86.45 147.17 33.87
N ASP A 235 -87.32 146.58 33.03
CA ASP A 235 -88.38 147.31 32.32
C ASP A 235 -89.41 147.95 33.29
N GLU A 236 -89.76 147.25 34.37
CA GLU A 236 -90.63 147.77 35.42
C GLU A 236 -89.99 148.91 36.21
N SER A 237 -88.69 148.82 36.48
CA SER A 237 -87.89 149.86 37.14
C SER A 237 -87.82 151.15 36.31
N GLU A 238 -87.66 151.04 34.98
CA GLU A 238 -87.69 152.21 34.10
C GLU A 238 -89.07 152.89 34.03
N LYS A 239 -90.16 152.11 33.99
CA LYS A 239 -91.52 152.68 34.02
C LYS A 239 -91.78 153.45 35.29
N LYS A 240 -91.38 152.93 36.46
CA LYS A 240 -91.55 153.62 37.74
C LYS A 240 -90.70 154.89 37.85
N ARG A 241 -89.55 154.96 37.16
CA ARG A 241 -88.72 156.17 37.10
C ARG A 241 -89.39 157.31 36.33
N ARG A 242 -90.09 157.03 35.22
CA ARG A 242 -90.82 158.06 34.44
C ARG A 242 -92.08 158.58 35.14
N GLU A 243 -92.78 157.74 35.92
CA GLU A 243 -93.95 158.17 36.71
C GLU A 243 -93.58 159.13 37.86
N LEU A 244 -92.37 159.01 38.42
CA LEU A 244 -91.89 159.85 39.52
C LEU A 244 -91.55 161.29 39.11
N GLU A 245 -91.10 161.53 37.87
CA GLU A 245 -90.79 162.89 37.40
C GLU A 245 -92.06 163.73 37.20
N ILE A 246 -93.14 163.14 36.68
CA ILE A 246 -94.43 163.83 36.46
C ILE A 246 -95.12 164.16 37.79
N ALA A 247 -95.05 163.27 38.78
CA ALA A 247 -95.63 163.48 40.11
C ALA A 247 -94.93 164.58 40.94
N SER A 248 -93.70 164.96 40.58
CA SER A 248 -92.93 165.98 41.31
C SER A 248 -93.39 167.42 41.00
N VAL A 249 -93.88 167.68 39.79
CA VAL A 249 -94.32 169.01 39.34
C VAL A 249 -95.73 169.34 39.89
N GLN A 250 -96.62 168.36 39.98
CA GLN A 250 -97.99 168.55 40.49
C GLN A 250 -98.06 168.69 42.04
N LYS A 251 -96.99 168.37 42.75
CA LYS A 251 -96.92 168.44 44.23
C LYS A 251 -96.59 169.85 44.77
N VAL A 252 -96.09 170.75 43.93
CA VAL A 252 -95.72 172.13 44.32
C VAL A 252 -96.94 173.06 44.22
N GLU A 253 -97.81 172.90 43.23
CA GLU A 253 -99.01 173.74 43.06
C GLU A 253 -100.12 173.43 44.07
N LEU A 254 -100.24 172.18 44.54
CA LEU A 254 -101.25 171.76 45.53
C LEU A 254 -100.87 172.04 47.00
N ARG A 255 -99.66 172.55 47.28
CA ARG A 255 -99.23 172.90 48.65
C ARG A 255 -99.65 174.30 49.09
N ASP A 256 -99.92 175.22 48.16
CA ASP A 256 -100.28 176.60 48.48
C ASP A 256 -101.81 176.82 48.66
N GLU A 257 -102.66 175.87 48.24
CA GLU A 257 -104.13 175.95 48.43
C GLU A 257 -104.66 175.23 49.68
N TYR A 258 -103.87 174.41 50.38
CA TYR A 258 -104.35 173.59 51.52
C TYR A 258 -104.27 174.27 52.91
N THR A 259 -103.62 175.43 53.03
CA THR A 259 -103.40 176.09 54.34
C THR A 259 -104.56 176.95 54.86
N THR A 260 -105.71 177.05 54.18
CA THR A 260 -106.74 178.03 54.58
C THR A 260 -108.18 177.54 54.76
N LYS A 261 -108.50 176.24 54.68
CA LYS A 261 -109.84 175.74 55.08
C LYS A 261 -109.75 174.38 55.79
N LEU A 262 -109.48 174.38 57.09
CA LEU A 262 -110.45 174.31 58.21
C LEU A 262 -111.31 173.04 58.27
N GLN A 263 -111.07 172.30 59.36
CA GLN A 263 -112.05 172.08 60.44
C GLN A 263 -113.53 171.93 60.03
N GLU A 264 -114.04 170.70 60.10
CA GLU A 264 -115.34 170.27 60.65
C GLU A 264 -115.40 168.74 60.47
N LYS A 265 -115.35 167.96 61.55
CA LYS A 265 -116.50 167.30 62.20
C LYS A 265 -117.29 166.37 61.26
N ILE A 266 -117.67 165.13 61.59
CA ILE A 266 -117.59 164.26 62.80
C ILE A 266 -118.21 162.89 62.41
N SER A 267 -118.12 161.91 63.35
CA SER A 267 -118.96 160.70 63.59
C SER A 267 -118.79 159.49 62.67
N GLU A 268 -118.16 158.41 63.17
CA GLU A 268 -118.75 157.18 63.79
C GLU A 268 -119.29 156.21 62.71
N GLU A 269 -118.96 154.91 62.69
CA GLU A 269 -119.23 153.92 63.74
C GLU A 269 -118.34 152.65 63.61
N LYS A 270 -118.32 151.85 64.68
CA LYS A 270 -117.50 150.64 64.98
C LYS A 270 -117.94 149.37 64.23
N SER A 271 -116.99 148.45 63.99
CA SER A 271 -116.92 147.13 64.69
C SER A 271 -115.68 146.30 64.30
N ALA A 272 -115.01 145.78 65.35
CA ALA A 272 -114.13 144.61 65.49
C ALA A 272 -112.96 144.38 64.48
N GLU A 273 -111.70 144.15 64.89
CA GLU A 273 -111.15 143.75 66.20
C GLU A 273 -109.63 144.05 66.30
N TYR A 274 -109.23 144.51 67.50
CA TYR A 274 -107.87 144.76 67.98
C TYR A 274 -107.75 144.10 69.38
N ALA A 275 -106.64 143.41 69.65
CA ALA A 275 -105.91 143.28 70.93
C ALA A 275 -104.89 142.13 70.75
N LEU A 276 -103.56 142.23 70.75
CA LEU A 276 -102.56 142.93 71.57
C LEU A 276 -102.56 142.58 73.07
N HIS A 277 -101.52 141.86 73.54
CA HIS A 277 -100.74 142.29 74.71
C HIS A 277 -99.29 141.72 74.81
N LYS A 278 -98.34 142.47 74.22
CA LYS A 278 -97.09 143.00 74.82
C LYS A 278 -95.94 142.07 75.37
N LYS A 279 -94.84 142.08 74.57
CA LYS A 279 -93.40 142.37 74.85
C LYS A 279 -92.50 141.43 75.72
N MET A 280 -91.42 140.99 75.05
CA MET A 280 -89.99 140.97 75.44
C MET A 280 -89.59 141.01 76.93
N LYS A 281 -88.90 139.96 77.40
CA LYS A 281 -87.45 139.98 77.75
C LYS A 281 -86.91 138.59 78.17
N ASN A 282 -85.85 138.16 77.48
CA ASN A 282 -84.76 137.24 77.82
C ASN A 282 -84.96 135.86 78.51
N ARG A 283 -84.23 134.92 77.90
CA ARG A 283 -83.80 133.60 78.34
C ARG A 283 -82.76 133.68 79.47
N ASP A 284 -82.68 132.55 80.20
CA ASP A 284 -81.57 132.03 81.04
C ASP A 284 -81.46 132.45 82.51
N LYS A 285 -81.95 131.58 83.43
CA LYS A 285 -81.11 130.57 84.16
C LYS A 285 -81.91 129.80 85.25
N MET A 286 -81.75 128.47 85.26
CA MET A 286 -81.52 127.61 86.46
C MET A 286 -82.75 127.36 87.37
N THR A 287 -83.51 126.26 87.18
CA THR A 287 -83.44 124.98 87.96
C THR A 287 -84.08 125.11 89.36
N GLU A 288 -84.65 124.12 90.04
CA GLU A 288 -84.91 122.67 89.92
C GLU A 288 -85.47 122.26 91.29
N LEU A 289 -86.07 121.07 91.36
CA LEU A 289 -86.49 120.33 92.57
C LEU A 289 -87.83 120.67 93.24
N GLU A 290 -88.57 119.56 93.45
CA GLU A 290 -89.81 119.31 94.24
C GLU A 290 -91.04 119.04 93.34
N CYS A 291 -91.33 117.83 92.84
CA CYS A 291 -91.13 116.46 93.31
C CYS A 291 -92.01 116.04 94.52
N ILE A 292 -92.74 114.93 94.31
CA ILE A 292 -93.25 113.94 95.28
C ILE A 292 -94.49 114.35 96.08
N LEU A 293 -95.68 113.80 95.76
CA LEU A 293 -96.58 113.26 96.81
C LEU A 293 -97.73 112.32 96.42
N THR A 294 -98.10 112.07 95.15
CA THR A 294 -99.32 111.23 94.89
C THR A 294 -99.06 109.85 94.26
N LYS A 295 -97.93 109.23 94.64
CA LYS A 295 -97.49 107.86 94.28
C LYS A 295 -98.26 106.70 94.95
N PHE A 296 -99.37 106.90 95.66
CA PHE A 296 -100.07 105.81 96.38
C PHE A 296 -101.21 105.10 95.59
N GLY A 297 -101.62 105.61 94.42
CA GLY A 297 -102.62 104.96 93.56
C GLY A 297 -102.06 103.87 92.63
N GLU A 298 -100.74 103.87 92.41
CA GLU A 298 -100.07 102.99 91.44
C GLU A 298 -99.86 101.54 91.92
N ASP A 299 -99.91 101.29 93.23
CA ASP A 299 -99.53 99.98 93.79
C ASP A 299 -100.66 98.93 93.76
N VAL A 300 -101.92 99.32 93.59
CA VAL A 300 -103.05 98.38 93.44
C VAL A 300 -103.18 97.89 91.98
N ALA A 301 -102.82 98.71 90.99
CA ALA A 301 -102.84 98.33 89.57
C ALA A 301 -101.68 97.38 89.19
N LYS A 302 -100.51 97.52 89.81
CA LYS A 302 -99.32 96.68 89.53
C LYS A 302 -99.49 95.20 89.93
N LYS A 303 -100.35 94.86 90.90
CA LYS A 303 -100.56 93.46 91.33
C LYS A 303 -101.55 92.67 90.45
N ALA A 304 -102.51 93.35 89.81
CA ALA A 304 -103.45 92.71 88.88
C ALA A 304 -102.80 92.35 87.54
N VAL A 305 -101.90 93.20 87.03
CA VAL A 305 -101.15 92.95 85.78
C VAL A 305 -100.21 91.75 85.91
N ARG A 306 -99.58 91.57 87.08
CA ARG A 306 -98.59 90.49 87.30
C ARG A 306 -99.18 89.06 87.32
N ILE A 307 -100.49 88.92 87.60
CA ILE A 307 -101.17 87.61 87.52
C ILE A 307 -101.53 87.28 86.06
N ALA A 308 -101.99 88.28 85.30
CA ALA A 308 -102.26 88.13 83.87
C ALA A 308 -100.98 87.85 83.05
N ASP A 309 -99.85 88.47 83.43
CA ASP A 309 -98.54 88.22 82.81
C ASP A 309 -98.07 86.76 83.02
N LEU A 310 -98.26 86.19 84.22
CA LEU A 310 -97.86 84.80 84.51
C LEU A 310 -98.72 83.75 83.81
N GLU A 311 -100.03 84.00 83.62
CA GLU A 311 -100.90 83.13 82.85
C GLU A 311 -100.62 83.19 81.34
N PHE A 312 -100.23 84.37 80.84
CA PHE A 312 -99.77 84.55 79.46
C PHE A 312 -98.44 83.83 79.21
N ASP A 313 -97.47 83.97 80.11
CA ASP A 313 -96.17 83.29 80.04
C ASP A 313 -96.32 81.75 80.10
N SER A 314 -97.23 81.23 80.93
CA SER A 314 -97.47 79.78 80.99
C SER A 314 -98.08 79.24 79.69
N ARG A 315 -98.93 80.00 79.01
CA ARG A 315 -99.49 79.61 77.70
C ARG A 315 -98.46 79.70 76.59
N LEU A 316 -97.62 80.74 76.62
CA LEU A 316 -96.49 80.89 75.69
C LEU A 316 -95.51 79.71 75.81
N LYS A 317 -95.22 79.25 77.05
CA LYS A 317 -94.36 78.08 77.27
C LYS A 317 -95.00 76.77 76.83
N THR A 318 -96.32 76.60 76.95
CA THR A 318 -97.01 75.43 76.38
C THR A 318 -97.02 75.44 74.84
N ASP A 319 -97.17 76.61 74.23
CA ASP A 319 -97.12 76.75 72.77
C ASP A 319 -95.70 76.54 72.23
N GLU A 320 -94.68 77.05 72.92
CA GLU A 320 -93.26 76.77 72.62
C GLU A 320 -92.93 75.28 72.74
N LEU A 321 -93.47 74.57 73.74
CA LEU A 321 -93.30 73.12 73.88
C LEU A 321 -93.99 72.35 72.75
N ALA A 322 -95.19 72.75 72.34
CA ALA A 322 -95.88 72.12 71.20
C ALA A 322 -95.11 72.33 69.88
N VAL A 323 -94.52 73.51 69.67
CA VAL A 323 -93.64 73.79 68.51
C VAL A 323 -92.37 72.93 68.60
N LEU A 324 -91.73 72.84 69.76
CA LEU A 324 -90.54 72.00 69.95
C LEU A 324 -90.84 70.51 69.75
N GLU A 325 -92.00 70.01 70.17
CA GLU A 325 -92.43 68.63 69.89
C GLU A 325 -92.67 68.40 68.39
N SER A 326 -93.24 69.38 67.68
CA SER A 326 -93.42 69.28 66.22
C SER A 326 -92.09 69.25 65.47
N VAL A 327 -91.12 70.07 65.89
CA VAL A 327 -89.76 70.09 65.35
C VAL A 327 -89.02 68.79 65.71
N SER A 328 -89.23 68.25 66.91
CA SER A 328 -88.63 66.97 67.32
C SER A 328 -89.15 65.83 66.43
N LYS A 329 -90.45 65.79 66.15
CA LYS A 329 -91.04 64.79 65.23
C LYS A 329 -90.53 64.94 63.79
N GLU A 330 -90.34 66.17 63.30
CA GLU A 330 -89.74 66.41 61.99
C GLU A 330 -88.27 65.97 61.93
N LYS A 331 -87.50 66.20 63.00
CA LYS A 331 -86.11 65.73 63.11
C LYS A 331 -86.03 64.21 63.21
N GLU A 332 -86.92 63.56 63.95
CA GLU A 332 -87.04 62.10 63.99
C GLU A 332 -87.39 61.52 62.61
N ALA A 333 -88.31 62.14 61.86
CA ALA A 333 -88.62 61.73 60.50
C ALA A 333 -87.44 61.93 59.53
N MET A 334 -86.65 63.01 59.69
CA MET A 334 -85.42 63.22 58.93
C MET A 334 -84.36 62.18 59.29
N LEU A 335 -84.19 61.85 60.57
CA LEU A 335 -83.27 60.81 61.03
C LEU A 335 -83.65 59.45 60.47
N GLN A 336 -84.93 59.07 60.47
CA GLN A 336 -85.39 57.81 59.86
C GLN A 336 -85.09 57.75 58.35
N ARG A 337 -85.23 58.87 57.63
CA ARG A 337 -84.85 58.95 56.22
C ARG A 337 -83.35 58.80 56.02
N LEU A 338 -82.53 59.43 56.87
CA LEU A 338 -81.07 59.30 56.83
C LEU A 338 -80.60 57.90 57.22
N GLU A 339 -81.20 57.27 58.23
CA GLU A 339 -80.92 55.87 58.58
C GLU A 339 -81.29 54.92 57.44
N TYR A 340 -82.40 55.18 56.74
CA TYR A 340 -82.77 54.41 55.57
C TYR A 340 -81.76 54.57 54.43
N THR A 341 -81.29 55.79 54.13
CA THR A 341 -80.27 56.01 53.10
C THR A 341 -78.92 55.44 53.50
N ILE A 342 -78.54 55.49 54.78
CA ILE A 342 -77.33 54.83 55.31
C ILE A 342 -77.42 53.32 55.09
N LYS A 343 -78.52 52.68 55.45
CA LYS A 343 -78.73 51.23 55.20
C LYS A 343 -78.66 50.89 53.72
N GLN A 344 -79.26 51.71 52.85
CA GLN A 344 -79.14 51.52 51.40
C GLN A 344 -77.69 51.63 50.92
N ASN A 345 -76.95 52.64 51.39
CA ASN A 345 -75.54 52.81 51.07
C ASN A 345 -74.68 51.66 51.59
N GLU A 346 -74.92 51.16 52.81
CA GLU A 346 -74.26 49.98 53.36
C GLU A 346 -74.49 48.75 52.48
N THR A 347 -75.72 48.51 52.02
CA THR A 347 -75.98 47.40 51.09
C THR A 347 -75.29 47.57 49.75
N MET A 348 -75.16 48.81 49.24
CA MET A 348 -74.42 49.08 48.01
C MET A 348 -72.91 48.89 48.20
N ILE A 349 -72.37 49.30 49.34
CA ILE A 349 -70.96 49.10 49.71
C ILE A 349 -70.66 47.60 49.80
N LEU A 350 -71.51 46.81 50.47
CA LEU A 350 -71.35 45.35 50.55
C LEU A 350 -71.34 44.71 49.16
N LYS A 351 -72.27 45.10 48.27
CA LYS A 351 -72.28 44.61 46.89
C LYS A 351 -71.02 45.01 46.11
N LYS A 352 -70.51 46.23 46.31
CA LYS A 352 -69.25 46.67 45.69
C LYS A 352 -68.04 45.94 46.27
N GLN A 353 -68.05 45.63 47.58
CA GLN A 353 -67.03 44.81 48.23
C GLN A 353 -67.05 43.37 47.73
N GLU A 354 -68.20 42.75 47.52
CA GLU A 354 -68.28 41.42 46.91
C GLU A 354 -67.71 41.39 45.48
N VAL A 355 -67.97 42.44 44.69
CA VAL A 355 -67.40 42.57 43.34
C VAL A 355 -65.89 42.82 43.41
N TYR A 356 -65.45 43.67 44.33
CA TYR A 356 -64.03 43.91 44.58
C TYR A 356 -63.32 42.61 44.98
N ASP A 357 -63.85 41.87 45.95
CA ASP A 357 -63.29 40.59 46.41
C ASP A 357 -63.22 39.55 45.29
N LYS A 358 -64.22 39.51 44.39
CA LYS A 358 -64.18 38.65 43.21
C LYS A 358 -63.06 39.06 42.25
N LEU A 359 -62.91 40.35 41.97
CA LEU A 359 -61.83 40.87 41.12
C LEU A 359 -60.46 40.68 41.76
N THR A 360 -60.32 40.89 43.07
CA THR A 360 -59.09 40.67 43.83
C THR A 360 -58.72 39.18 43.85
N LYS A 361 -59.70 38.27 43.98
CA LYS A 361 -59.45 36.82 43.83
C LYS A 361 -59.01 36.46 42.41
N GLN A 362 -59.66 37.00 41.39
CA GLN A 362 -59.26 36.78 39.98
C GLN A 362 -57.86 37.31 39.70
N LEU A 363 -57.53 38.51 40.18
CA LEU A 363 -56.20 39.11 40.11
C LEU A 363 -55.15 38.22 40.80
N ASN A 364 -55.42 37.78 42.04
CA ASN A 364 -54.51 36.91 42.78
C ASN A 364 -54.32 35.55 42.10
N THR A 365 -55.35 34.98 41.46
CA THR A 365 -55.18 33.76 40.67
C THR A 365 -54.30 33.99 39.44
N LEU A 366 -54.43 35.12 38.75
CA LEU A 366 -53.57 35.46 37.61
C LEU A 366 -52.12 35.70 38.06
N ILE A 367 -51.91 36.36 39.20
CA ILE A 367 -50.57 36.57 39.81
C ILE A 367 -49.93 35.24 40.21
N ALA A 368 -50.72 34.29 40.74
CA ALA A 368 -50.22 32.96 41.10
C ALA A 368 -49.79 32.15 39.85
N TYR A 369 -50.55 32.24 38.75
CA TYR A 369 -50.18 31.62 37.47
C TYR A 369 -48.95 32.28 36.82
N SER A 370 -48.68 33.56 37.08
CA SER A 370 -47.51 34.30 36.57
C SER A 370 -46.28 34.25 37.49
N GLY A 371 -46.28 33.43 38.55
CA GLY A 371 -45.11 33.26 39.42
C GLY A 371 -44.91 34.37 40.46
N GLY A 372 -45.97 35.07 40.86
CA GLY A 372 -45.96 35.97 42.02
C GLY A 372 -45.68 37.45 41.71
N PHE A 373 -45.58 37.83 40.44
CA PHE A 373 -45.44 39.23 40.02
C PHE A 373 -46.55 39.62 39.02
N GLU A 374 -47.05 40.86 39.12
CA GLU A 374 -47.87 41.51 38.11
C GLU A 374 -47.03 41.74 36.84
N MET A 375 -46.90 40.70 36.02
CA MET A 375 -46.21 40.78 34.74
C MET A 375 -47.24 40.91 33.62
N ALA A 376 -47.09 41.96 32.80
CA ALA A 376 -47.90 42.11 31.60
C ALA A 376 -47.74 40.87 30.69
N PRO A 377 -48.78 40.44 29.95
CA PRO A 377 -48.73 39.23 29.11
C PRO A 377 -47.55 39.21 28.12
N LEU A 378 -47.13 40.39 27.65
CA LEU A 378 -45.96 40.55 26.79
C LEU A 378 -44.65 40.22 27.53
N GLN A 379 -44.53 40.63 28.79
CA GLN A 379 -43.36 40.41 29.64
C GLN A 379 -43.22 38.94 30.04
N ALA A 380 -44.34 38.27 30.31
CA ALA A 380 -44.38 36.82 30.52
C ALA A 380 -43.93 36.05 29.26
N ASN A 381 -44.39 36.47 28.07
CA ASN A 381 -43.93 35.91 26.81
C ASN A 381 -42.44 36.17 26.56
N ILE A 382 -41.94 37.37 26.85
CA ILE A 382 -40.51 37.71 26.76
C ILE A 382 -39.68 36.81 27.67
N MET A 383 -40.06 36.63 28.95
CA MET A 383 -39.34 35.73 29.86
C MET A 383 -39.39 34.26 29.43
N SER A 384 -40.54 33.79 28.92
CA SER A 384 -40.67 32.45 28.34
C SER A 384 -39.75 32.26 27.13
N LEU A 385 -39.70 33.24 26.23
CA LEU A 385 -38.83 33.22 25.07
C LEU A 385 -37.35 33.30 25.48
N GLN A 386 -36.99 34.14 26.45
CA GLN A 386 -35.64 34.18 27.02
C GLN A 386 -35.24 32.85 27.63
N LYS A 387 -36.12 32.22 28.40
CA LYS A 387 -35.83 30.89 28.99
C LYS A 387 -35.65 29.81 27.91
N LYS A 388 -36.39 29.91 26.80
CA LYS A 388 -36.19 29.03 25.63
C LYS A 388 -34.86 29.34 24.93
N ILE A 389 -34.51 30.62 24.76
CA ILE A 389 -33.24 31.05 24.18
C ILE A 389 -32.08 30.54 25.04
N ASP A 390 -32.12 30.75 26.35
CA ASP A 390 -31.10 30.31 27.30
C ASP A 390 -30.93 28.79 27.25
N LYS A 391 -32.05 28.05 27.21
CA LYS A 391 -32.01 26.58 27.05
C LYS A 391 -31.38 26.18 25.72
N THR A 392 -31.77 26.81 24.61
CA THR A 392 -31.15 26.54 23.31
C THR A 392 -29.67 26.92 23.28
N MET A 393 -29.27 28.01 23.95
CA MET A 393 -27.87 28.42 24.06
C MET A 393 -27.05 27.42 24.87
N GLN A 394 -27.62 26.90 25.96
CA GLN A 394 -26.98 25.87 26.77
C GLN A 394 -26.89 24.53 26.00
N ASP A 395 -27.93 24.16 25.27
CA ASP A 395 -27.91 22.99 24.39
C ASP A 395 -26.87 23.13 23.27
N THR A 396 -26.74 24.31 22.65
CA THR A 396 -25.69 24.57 21.66
C THR A 396 -24.29 24.51 22.28
N SER A 397 -24.08 25.09 23.46
CA SER A 397 -22.79 25.01 24.16
C SER A 397 -22.40 23.57 24.49
N ASN A 398 -23.36 22.75 24.92
CA ASN A 398 -23.12 21.32 25.19
C ASN A 398 -22.76 20.56 23.91
N MET A 399 -23.39 20.89 22.78
CA MET A 399 -23.08 20.28 21.47
C MET A 399 -21.72 20.73 20.95
N GLU A 400 -21.33 21.99 21.17
CA GLU A 400 -20.00 22.51 20.85
C GLU A 400 -18.92 21.79 21.68
N ASP A 401 -19.13 21.63 22.99
CA ASP A 401 -18.22 20.88 23.86
C ASP A 401 -18.09 19.41 23.42
N PHE A 402 -19.22 18.78 23.07
CA PHE A 402 -19.21 17.42 22.54
C PHE A 402 -18.46 17.33 21.21
N TRP A 403 -18.66 18.28 20.31
CA TRP A 403 -17.97 18.34 19.03
C TRP A 403 -16.46 18.56 19.19
N LEU A 404 -16.04 19.42 20.13
CA LEU A 404 -14.62 19.63 20.45
C LEU A 404 -13.97 18.37 21.00
N ARG A 405 -14.67 17.60 21.85
CA ARG A 405 -14.18 16.29 22.32
C ARG A 405 -14.00 15.32 21.16
N LEU A 406 -15.01 15.20 20.29
CA LEU A 406 -14.96 14.33 19.11
C LEU A 406 -13.82 14.73 18.16
N GLN A 407 -13.60 16.03 17.97
CA GLN A 407 -12.49 16.55 17.16
C GLN A 407 -11.14 16.21 17.80
N ASN A 408 -11.02 16.34 19.12
CA ASN A 408 -9.78 16.02 19.83
C ASN A 408 -9.46 14.52 19.75
N ASP A 409 -10.48 13.66 19.91
CA ASP A 409 -10.34 12.21 19.72
C ASP A 409 -9.91 11.89 18.28
N LEU A 410 -10.49 12.55 17.29
CA LEU A 410 -10.11 12.40 15.89
C LEU A 410 -8.66 12.83 15.64
N VAL A 411 -8.20 13.92 16.26
CA VAL A 411 -6.78 14.36 16.21
C VAL A 411 -5.86 13.33 16.87
N CYS A 412 -6.23 12.77 18.03
CA CYS A 412 -5.48 11.72 18.70
C CYS A 412 -5.36 10.45 17.83
N LEU A 413 -6.49 9.96 17.30
CA LEU A 413 -6.51 8.81 16.38
C LEU A 413 -5.71 9.08 15.11
N THR A 414 -5.70 10.31 14.61
CA THR A 414 -4.89 10.67 13.44
C THR A 414 -3.39 10.65 13.77
N LYS A 415 -2.99 11.10 14.96
CA LYS A 415 -1.59 10.98 15.44
C LYS A 415 -1.18 9.53 15.62
N GLU A 416 -2.04 8.70 16.22
CA GLU A 416 -1.79 7.26 16.35
C GLU A 416 -1.66 6.58 14.99
N ARG A 417 -2.53 6.92 14.04
CA ARG A 417 -2.44 6.45 12.65
C ARG A 417 -1.09 6.83 12.02
N ILE A 418 -0.66 8.08 12.14
CA ILE A 418 0.65 8.52 11.62
C ILE A 418 1.80 7.75 12.29
N ASN A 419 1.70 7.45 13.58
CA ASN A 419 2.70 6.65 14.28
C ASN A 419 2.74 5.19 13.78
N ILE A 420 1.58 4.58 13.54
CA ILE A 420 1.49 3.24 12.95
C ILE A 420 2.04 3.25 11.52
N ASP A 421 1.72 4.25 10.70
CA ASP A 421 2.27 4.41 9.35
C ASP A 421 3.81 4.52 9.39
N ASN A 422 4.38 5.30 10.33
CA ASN A 422 5.83 5.38 10.52
C ASN A 422 6.46 4.05 10.97
N GLN A 423 5.77 3.28 11.81
CA GLN A 423 6.22 1.94 12.21
C GLN A 423 6.17 0.97 11.03
N LEU A 424 5.13 1.04 10.21
CA LEU A 424 4.99 0.26 8.97
C LEU A 424 6.13 0.56 8.00
N ASP A 425 6.44 1.84 7.76
CA ASP A 425 7.56 2.25 6.93
C ASP A 425 8.92 1.74 7.46
N SER A 426 9.08 1.69 8.80
CA SER A 426 10.28 1.12 9.42
C SER A 426 10.37 -0.40 9.20
N THR A 427 9.25 -1.12 9.32
CA THR A 427 9.20 -2.55 9.07
C THR A 427 9.39 -2.89 7.60
N ASP A 428 8.85 -2.08 6.68
CA ASP A 428 9.03 -2.27 5.24
C ASP A 428 10.50 -2.08 4.85
N LYS A 429 11.17 -1.05 5.38
CA LYS A 429 12.62 -0.88 5.21
C LYS A 429 13.41 -2.08 5.73
N LYS A 430 13.04 -2.62 6.90
CA LYS A 430 13.67 -3.84 7.44
C LYS A 430 13.42 -5.06 6.54
N CYS A 431 12.20 -5.22 6.02
CA CYS A 431 11.86 -6.30 5.09
C CYS A 431 12.67 -6.18 3.81
N MET A 432 12.79 -4.98 3.22
CA MET A 432 13.64 -4.75 2.04
C MET A 432 15.10 -5.14 2.29
N ILE A 433 15.68 -4.75 3.43
CA ILE A 433 17.06 -5.12 3.79
C ILE A 433 17.21 -6.64 3.96
N LEU A 434 16.23 -7.31 4.57
CA LEU A 434 16.23 -8.76 4.72
C LEU A 434 16.06 -9.47 3.37
N GLU A 435 15.24 -8.92 2.47
CA GLU A 435 15.05 -9.42 1.10
C GLU A 435 16.36 -9.33 0.31
N GLU A 436 17.05 -8.19 0.37
CA GLU A 436 18.37 -8.01 -0.26
C GLU A 436 19.42 -8.98 0.31
N ARG A 437 19.41 -9.18 1.63
CA ARG A 437 20.30 -10.14 2.29
C ARG A 437 19.96 -11.57 1.86
N ARG A 438 18.69 -11.93 1.78
CA ARG A 438 18.21 -13.23 1.31
C ARG A 438 18.69 -13.49 -0.12
N GLN A 439 18.51 -12.53 -1.02
CA GLN A 439 18.98 -12.64 -2.40
C GLN A 439 20.50 -12.77 -2.49
N ARG A 440 21.26 -12.10 -1.63
CA ARG A 440 22.73 -12.24 -1.58
C ARG A 440 23.13 -13.65 -1.15
N VAL A 441 22.56 -14.15 -0.05
CA VAL A 441 22.81 -15.51 0.43
C VAL A 441 22.39 -16.56 -0.60
N GLN A 442 21.28 -16.34 -1.31
CA GLN A 442 20.86 -17.24 -2.38
C GLN A 442 21.86 -17.27 -3.52
N ARG A 443 22.37 -16.11 -3.96
CA ARG A 443 23.44 -16.04 -4.97
C ARG A 443 24.70 -16.79 -4.51
N ASP A 444 25.10 -16.61 -3.25
CA ASP A 444 26.25 -17.33 -2.69
C ASP A 444 26.01 -18.85 -2.69
N ILE A 445 24.82 -19.31 -2.31
CA ILE A 445 24.42 -20.74 -2.39
C ILE A 445 24.51 -21.25 -3.84
N ASP A 446 23.95 -20.52 -4.80
CA ASP A 446 23.95 -20.92 -6.21
C ASP A 446 25.38 -21.04 -6.76
N THR A 447 26.29 -20.15 -6.35
CA THR A 447 27.72 -20.25 -6.71
C THR A 447 28.38 -21.47 -6.08
N LEU A 448 28.15 -21.74 -4.79
CA LEU A 448 28.68 -22.92 -4.12
C LEU A 448 28.13 -24.22 -4.73
N GLU A 449 26.86 -24.25 -5.14
CA GLU A 449 26.29 -25.40 -5.86
C GLU A 449 26.95 -25.62 -7.23
N SER A 450 27.29 -24.55 -7.94
CA SER A 450 28.05 -24.63 -9.20
C SER A 450 29.45 -25.19 -8.95
N ASP A 451 30.15 -24.70 -7.94
CA ASP A 451 31.48 -25.16 -7.55
C ASP A 451 31.46 -26.64 -7.15
N ILE A 452 30.46 -27.06 -6.38
CA ILE A 452 30.26 -28.47 -6.02
C ILE A 452 30.03 -29.33 -7.28
N LYS A 453 29.24 -28.85 -8.25
CA LYS A 453 29.03 -29.58 -9.51
C LYS A 453 30.32 -29.71 -10.31
N ASP A 454 31.15 -28.67 -10.36
CA ASP A 454 32.41 -28.69 -11.10
C ASP A 454 33.47 -29.56 -10.40
N ILE A 455 33.55 -29.51 -9.07
CA ILE A 455 34.38 -30.45 -8.29
C ILE A 455 33.92 -31.89 -8.55
N ASN A 456 32.62 -32.18 -8.52
CA ASN A 456 32.10 -33.52 -8.79
C ASN A 456 32.40 -34.01 -10.21
N LYS A 457 32.39 -33.12 -11.22
CA LYS A 457 32.83 -33.46 -12.58
C LYS A 457 34.31 -33.81 -12.60
N ALA A 458 35.15 -32.98 -11.96
CA ALA A 458 36.59 -33.23 -11.86
C ALA A 458 36.89 -34.55 -11.11
N THR A 459 36.16 -34.86 -10.04
CA THR A 459 36.29 -36.14 -9.32
C THR A 459 35.93 -37.32 -10.23
N LYS A 460 34.83 -37.25 -10.98
CA LYS A 460 34.45 -38.31 -11.95
C LYS A 460 35.46 -38.47 -13.07
N GLU A 461 36.08 -37.39 -13.53
CA GLU A 461 37.17 -37.44 -14.51
C GLU A 461 38.40 -38.13 -13.93
N MET A 462 38.78 -37.80 -12.70
CA MET A 462 39.88 -38.47 -11.99
C MET A 462 39.59 -39.96 -11.75
N GLU A 463 38.36 -40.32 -11.38
CA GLU A 463 37.93 -41.73 -11.27
C GLU A 463 38.07 -42.48 -12.60
N LYS A 464 37.69 -41.87 -13.72
CA LYS A 464 37.89 -42.46 -15.05
C LYS A 464 39.37 -42.64 -15.38
N ILE A 465 40.21 -41.65 -15.07
CA ILE A 465 41.66 -41.74 -15.26
C ILE A 465 42.24 -42.86 -14.40
N LEU A 466 41.86 -42.94 -13.12
CA LEU A 466 42.25 -44.00 -12.20
C LEU A 466 41.81 -45.38 -12.71
N GLY A 467 40.58 -45.53 -13.19
CA GLY A 467 40.10 -46.77 -13.81
C GLY A 467 40.91 -47.16 -15.04
N ARG A 468 41.32 -46.17 -15.86
CA ARG A 468 42.18 -46.39 -17.04
C ARG A 468 43.58 -46.82 -16.64
N ILE A 469 44.18 -46.18 -15.62
CA ILE A 469 45.48 -46.57 -15.07
C ILE A 469 45.41 -47.97 -14.47
N GLN A 470 44.36 -48.28 -13.68
CA GLN A 470 44.16 -49.62 -13.13
C GLN A 470 44.09 -50.66 -14.25
N HIS A 471 43.34 -50.41 -15.32
CA HIS A 471 43.29 -51.30 -16.47
C HIS A 471 44.67 -51.47 -17.15
N LEU A 472 45.43 -50.39 -17.32
CA LEU A 472 46.79 -50.46 -17.84
C LEU A 472 47.71 -51.29 -16.93
N VAL A 473 47.63 -51.10 -15.61
CA VAL A 473 48.39 -51.89 -14.63
C VAL A 473 48.01 -53.37 -14.67
N TYR A 474 46.72 -53.69 -14.82
CA TYR A 474 46.28 -55.08 -15.00
C TYR A 474 46.82 -55.68 -16.30
N ASN A 475 46.75 -54.94 -17.40
CA ASN A 475 47.30 -55.38 -18.68
C ASN A 475 48.82 -55.56 -18.62
N GLU A 476 49.55 -54.66 -17.95
CA GLU A 476 51.00 -54.79 -17.73
C GLU A 476 51.33 -56.02 -16.89
N LYS A 477 50.56 -56.29 -15.82
CA LYS A 477 50.72 -57.52 -15.03
C LYS A 477 50.43 -58.78 -15.86
N ASP A 478 49.39 -58.78 -16.69
CA ASP A 478 49.09 -59.90 -17.57
C ASP A 478 50.19 -60.09 -18.62
N LEU A 479 50.72 -59.01 -19.20
CA LEU A 479 51.87 -59.06 -20.10
C LEU A 479 53.12 -59.56 -19.37
N GLU A 480 53.40 -59.10 -18.16
CA GLU A 480 54.54 -59.55 -17.33
C GLU A 480 54.44 -61.05 -17.04
N THR A 481 53.27 -61.55 -16.64
CA THR A 481 53.07 -62.98 -16.38
C THR A 481 53.20 -63.81 -17.65
N ASN A 482 52.71 -63.31 -18.80
CA ASN A 482 52.87 -63.97 -20.09
C ASN A 482 54.32 -63.98 -20.57
N LEU A 483 55.06 -62.88 -20.36
CA LEU A 483 56.49 -62.79 -20.66
C LEU A 483 57.30 -63.74 -19.78
N LYS A 484 57.00 -63.82 -18.48
CA LYS A 484 57.62 -64.80 -17.57
C LYS A 484 57.38 -66.22 -18.04
N LYS A 485 56.12 -66.59 -18.33
CA LYS A 485 55.79 -67.92 -18.89
C LYS A 485 56.52 -68.19 -20.21
N THR A 486 56.61 -67.21 -21.10
CA THR A 486 57.30 -67.37 -22.40
C THR A 486 58.80 -67.53 -22.20
N CYS A 487 59.40 -66.76 -21.30
CA CYS A 487 60.80 -66.88 -20.92
C CYS A 487 61.09 -68.26 -20.31
N ASP A 488 60.24 -68.73 -19.38
CA ASP A 488 60.37 -70.06 -18.77
C ASP A 488 60.29 -71.17 -19.83
N ILE A 489 59.34 -71.07 -20.79
CA ILE A 489 59.23 -72.00 -21.92
C ILE A 489 60.50 -71.93 -22.79
N GLN A 490 60.97 -70.74 -23.13
CA GLN A 490 62.18 -70.55 -23.95
C GLN A 490 63.42 -71.13 -23.25
N GLN A 491 63.56 -70.91 -21.94
CA GLN A 491 64.63 -71.50 -21.14
C GLN A 491 64.55 -73.02 -21.15
N GLN A 492 63.37 -73.60 -20.93
CA GLN A 492 63.16 -75.05 -21.01
C GLN A 492 63.50 -75.62 -22.39
N THR A 493 63.06 -74.96 -23.48
CA THR A 493 63.39 -75.40 -24.84
C THR A 493 64.89 -75.29 -25.13
N SER A 494 65.55 -74.26 -24.61
CA SER A 494 67.00 -74.07 -24.79
C SER A 494 67.78 -75.12 -24.00
N LEU A 495 67.31 -75.48 -22.80
CA LEU A 495 67.88 -76.58 -22.01
C LEU A 495 67.70 -77.93 -22.69
N LEU A 496 66.53 -78.22 -23.27
CA LEU A 496 66.31 -79.45 -24.04
C LEU A 496 67.21 -79.49 -25.27
N TYR A 497 67.32 -78.39 -26.02
CA TYR A 497 68.22 -78.29 -27.16
C TYR A 497 69.69 -78.49 -26.77
N LEU A 498 70.12 -77.93 -25.64
CA LEU A 498 71.46 -78.16 -25.11
C LEU A 498 71.68 -79.64 -24.77
N LYS A 499 70.71 -80.31 -24.13
CA LYS A 499 70.79 -81.75 -23.87
C LYS A 499 70.85 -82.58 -25.14
N GLU A 500 70.06 -82.25 -26.15
CA GLU A 500 70.13 -82.91 -27.47
C GLU A 500 71.52 -82.73 -28.10
N LYS A 501 72.12 -81.54 -27.98
CA LYS A 501 73.49 -81.30 -28.46
C LYS A 501 74.56 -82.01 -27.63
N GLU A 502 74.39 -82.12 -26.32
CA GLU A 502 75.25 -82.93 -25.45
C GLU A 502 75.18 -84.41 -25.85
N GLU A 503 73.99 -84.95 -26.11
CA GLU A 503 73.82 -86.32 -26.62
C GLU A 503 74.46 -86.49 -28.01
N GLU A 504 74.26 -85.56 -28.94
CA GLU A 504 74.94 -85.58 -30.24
C GLU A 504 76.48 -85.59 -30.09
N ILE A 505 77.03 -84.75 -29.20
CA ILE A 505 78.48 -84.72 -28.94
C ILE A 505 78.96 -86.08 -28.39
N LEU A 506 78.25 -86.65 -27.42
CA LEU A 506 78.58 -87.98 -26.88
C LEU A 506 78.59 -89.05 -27.98
N THR A 507 77.61 -89.05 -28.89
CA THR A 507 77.60 -90.01 -30.01
C THR A 507 78.75 -89.79 -30.99
N LEU A 508 79.16 -88.53 -31.23
CA LEU A 508 80.32 -88.21 -32.07
C LEU A 508 81.64 -88.60 -31.39
N GLU A 509 81.74 -88.43 -30.08
CA GLU A 509 82.88 -88.89 -29.27
C GLU A 509 82.99 -90.42 -29.34
N GLU A 510 81.90 -91.16 -29.17
CA GLU A 510 81.87 -92.62 -29.33
C GLU A 510 82.32 -93.06 -30.74
N LEU A 511 81.86 -92.37 -31.79
CA LEU A 511 82.29 -92.63 -33.16
C LEU A 511 83.78 -92.32 -33.38
N SER A 512 84.28 -91.22 -32.81
CA SER A 512 85.70 -90.86 -32.84
C SER A 512 86.56 -91.91 -32.12
N GLU A 513 86.12 -92.40 -30.97
CA GLU A 513 86.77 -93.51 -30.27
C GLU A 513 86.76 -94.79 -31.08
N ASN A 514 85.65 -95.12 -31.76
CA ASN A 514 85.56 -96.26 -32.67
C ASN A 514 86.60 -96.15 -33.80
N ILE A 515 86.66 -94.99 -34.47
CA ILE A 515 87.63 -94.74 -35.54
C ILE A 515 89.07 -94.80 -35.00
N ASN A 516 89.34 -94.25 -33.82
CA ASN A 516 90.66 -94.36 -33.19
C ASN A 516 91.04 -95.81 -32.89
N ARG A 517 90.08 -96.63 -32.41
CA ARG A 517 90.28 -98.07 -32.23
C ARG A 517 90.60 -98.76 -33.56
N GLU A 518 89.89 -98.44 -34.64
CA GLU A 518 90.16 -98.96 -35.99
C GLU A 518 91.54 -98.52 -36.51
N ILE A 519 91.97 -97.27 -36.27
CA ILE A 519 93.30 -96.79 -36.63
C ILE A 519 94.38 -97.55 -35.87
N VAL A 520 94.21 -97.77 -34.57
CA VAL A 520 95.16 -98.55 -33.76
C VAL A 520 95.25 -99.98 -34.26
N GLN A 521 94.12 -100.62 -34.57
CA GLN A 521 94.08 -101.95 -35.18
C GLN A 521 94.76 -101.95 -36.55
N GLY A 522 94.48 -100.97 -37.40
CA GLY A 522 95.13 -100.80 -38.71
C GLY A 522 96.64 -100.61 -38.59
N LYS A 523 97.11 -99.85 -37.59
CA LYS A 523 98.55 -99.70 -37.29
C LYS A 523 99.19 -101.01 -36.84
N GLN A 524 98.50 -101.82 -36.03
CA GLN A 524 98.99 -103.16 -35.64
C GLN A 524 99.14 -104.06 -36.86
N LEU A 525 98.11 -104.15 -37.72
CA LEU A 525 98.17 -104.91 -38.97
C LEU A 525 99.29 -104.41 -39.89
N LEU A 526 99.51 -103.10 -39.97
CA LEU A 526 100.58 -102.52 -40.77
C LEU A 526 101.96 -102.89 -40.19
N SER A 527 102.12 -102.87 -38.87
CA SER A 527 103.34 -103.36 -38.19
C SER A 527 103.59 -104.85 -38.47
N GLU A 528 102.55 -105.69 -38.41
CA GLU A 528 102.64 -107.12 -38.77
C GLU A 528 103.07 -107.30 -40.24
N HIS A 529 102.53 -106.49 -41.15
CA HIS A 529 102.93 -106.47 -42.55
C HIS A 529 104.35 -105.95 -42.76
N GLU A 530 104.80 -104.95 -42.00
CA GLU A 530 106.18 -104.44 -42.04
C GLU A 530 107.18 -105.49 -41.51
N GLU A 531 106.84 -106.21 -40.44
CA GLU A 531 107.61 -107.36 -39.96
C GLU A 531 107.66 -108.47 -41.03
N GLY A 532 106.53 -108.77 -41.66
CA GLY A 532 106.44 -109.68 -42.81
C GLY A 532 107.32 -109.24 -43.97
N ARG A 533 107.30 -107.95 -44.32
CA ARG A 533 108.15 -107.36 -45.38
C ARG A 533 109.63 -107.46 -45.01
N LEU A 534 110.02 -107.14 -43.78
CA LEU A 534 111.39 -107.28 -43.30
C LEU A 534 111.89 -108.72 -43.37
N LEU A 535 111.04 -109.71 -43.06
CA LEU A 535 111.36 -111.12 -43.24
C LEU A 535 111.58 -111.46 -44.72
N TRP A 536 110.77 -110.91 -45.64
CA TRP A 536 110.96 -111.06 -47.08
C TRP A 536 112.22 -110.36 -47.59
N ASP A 537 112.50 -109.15 -47.11
CA ASP A 537 113.72 -108.40 -47.46
C ASP A 537 114.98 -109.16 -46.99
N ARG A 538 114.95 -109.80 -45.82
CA ARG A 538 116.02 -110.72 -45.37
C ARG A 538 116.17 -111.93 -46.28
N LYS A 539 115.07 -112.57 -46.70
CA LYS A 539 115.12 -113.69 -47.68
C LYS A 539 115.71 -113.24 -49.01
N VAL A 540 115.34 -112.05 -49.50
CA VAL A 540 115.90 -111.47 -50.73
C VAL A 540 117.37 -111.12 -50.56
N HIS A 541 117.78 -110.60 -49.40
CA HIS A 541 119.18 -110.35 -49.10
C HIS A 541 120.01 -111.64 -49.15
N PHE A 542 119.54 -112.73 -48.53
CA PHE A 542 120.19 -114.04 -48.65
C PHE A 542 120.21 -114.56 -50.09
N ALA A 543 119.16 -114.35 -50.87
CA ALA A 543 119.14 -114.71 -52.29
C ALA A 543 120.14 -113.86 -53.12
N LYS A 544 120.31 -112.58 -52.79
CA LYS A 544 121.31 -111.69 -53.42
C LYS A 544 122.73 -112.05 -53.00
N GLU A 545 122.98 -112.42 -51.74
CA GLU A 545 124.28 -112.91 -51.29
C GLU A 545 124.63 -114.26 -51.95
N PHE A 546 123.67 -115.18 -52.08
CA PHE A 546 123.84 -116.41 -52.86
C PHE A 546 124.15 -116.13 -54.34
N LYS A 547 123.50 -115.11 -54.93
CA LYS A 547 123.74 -114.71 -56.32
C LYS A 547 125.10 -114.02 -56.51
N CYS A 548 125.53 -113.16 -55.58
CA CYS A 548 126.85 -112.52 -55.62
C CYS A 548 128.00 -113.50 -55.33
N ALA A 549 127.76 -114.60 -54.61
CA ALA A 549 128.74 -115.66 -54.40
C ALA A 549 128.89 -116.61 -55.62
N ALA A 550 127.93 -116.63 -56.54
CA ALA A 550 127.89 -117.54 -57.69
C ALA A 550 128.30 -116.91 -59.04
N GLN A 551 128.72 -115.63 -59.07
CA GLN A 551 129.09 -114.92 -60.31
C GLN A 551 130.50 -114.30 -60.23
N LYS A 552 131.49 -115.14 -59.98
CA LYS A 552 132.83 -115.00 -60.55
C LYS A 552 132.96 -116.06 -61.65
N GLU A 553 133.38 -115.59 -62.82
CA GLU A 553 133.69 -116.30 -64.07
C GLU A 553 132.65 -116.23 -65.21
N GLU A 554 133.17 -115.60 -66.27
CA GLU A 554 132.89 -115.65 -67.70
C GLU A 554 131.97 -114.63 -68.39
N GLU A 555 132.59 -114.10 -69.45
CA GLU A 555 132.31 -112.98 -70.33
C GLU A 555 131.39 -113.39 -71.50
N GLY A 556 131.03 -112.40 -72.32
CA GLY A 556 131.07 -112.64 -73.77
C GLY A 556 129.74 -112.58 -74.52
N GLU A 557 129.40 -111.35 -74.93
CA GLU A 557 128.82 -111.00 -76.24
C GLU A 557 127.53 -111.67 -76.74
N LEU A 558 126.51 -110.85 -77.01
CA LEU A 558 125.98 -110.64 -78.38
C LEU A 558 124.71 -109.79 -78.36
N GLY A 559 124.88 -108.54 -78.78
CA GLY A 559 124.31 -107.93 -79.99
C GLY A 559 123.00 -108.38 -80.66
N SER A 560 122.31 -109.46 -80.26
CA SER A 560 121.06 -109.94 -80.89
C SER A 560 119.78 -109.63 -80.09
N MET A 561 119.87 -108.96 -78.94
CA MET A 561 118.73 -108.51 -78.11
C MET A 561 118.17 -107.11 -78.48
N ARG A 562 118.34 -106.64 -79.73
CA ARG A 562 117.82 -105.32 -80.18
C ARG A 562 116.71 -105.36 -81.24
N SER A 563 116.27 -106.54 -81.70
CA SER A 563 115.19 -106.69 -82.68
C SER A 563 113.90 -107.36 -82.16
N GLU A 564 113.83 -107.71 -80.87
CA GLU A 564 112.66 -108.43 -80.32
C GLU A 564 111.82 -107.63 -79.31
N LEU A 565 112.36 -106.55 -78.71
CA LEU A 565 111.60 -105.68 -77.81
C LEU A 565 110.86 -104.51 -78.50
N ARG A 566 110.82 -104.49 -79.84
CA ARG A 566 109.77 -103.77 -80.60
C ARG A 566 108.46 -104.57 -80.69
N LYS A 567 108.43 -105.86 -80.32
CA LYS A 567 107.21 -106.69 -80.30
C LYS A 567 106.40 -106.58 -79.00
N MET A 568 106.99 -106.18 -77.87
CA MET A 568 106.23 -105.90 -76.62
C MET A 568 105.63 -104.49 -76.56
N GLN A 569 106.04 -103.57 -77.45
CA GLN A 569 105.47 -102.22 -77.55
C GLN A 569 104.07 -102.20 -78.20
N LEU A 570 103.59 -103.34 -78.73
CA LEU A 570 102.22 -103.50 -79.24
C LEU A 570 101.24 -104.08 -78.19
N HIS A 571 101.71 -104.59 -77.05
CA HIS A 571 100.87 -105.08 -75.96
C HIS A 571 100.44 -103.98 -74.98
N LEU A 572 101.09 -102.81 -75.02
CA LEU A 572 100.71 -101.64 -74.23
C LEU A 572 99.44 -100.95 -74.78
N ASN A 573 99.26 -100.97 -76.12
CA ASN A 573 98.07 -100.41 -76.79
C ASN A 573 96.80 -101.27 -76.64
N GLU A 574 96.93 -102.50 -76.12
CA GLU A 574 95.78 -103.37 -75.78
C GLU A 574 95.33 -103.17 -74.32
N VAL A 575 96.21 -102.65 -73.44
CA VAL A 575 95.88 -102.32 -72.04
C VAL A 575 95.08 -101.02 -71.93
N GLU A 576 95.29 -100.06 -72.84
CA GLU A 576 94.51 -98.81 -72.91
C GLU A 576 93.05 -99.03 -73.38
N LYS A 577 92.75 -100.12 -74.10
CA LYS A 577 91.36 -100.51 -74.43
C LYS A 577 90.64 -101.21 -73.29
N CYS A 578 91.37 -101.70 -72.28
CA CYS A 578 90.77 -102.38 -71.13
C CYS A 578 90.40 -101.41 -69.99
N SER A 579 91.00 -100.20 -69.95
CA SER A 579 90.63 -99.12 -69.02
C SER A 579 89.37 -98.34 -69.47
N GLU A 580 89.04 -98.34 -70.77
CA GLU A 580 87.71 -97.89 -71.27
C GLU A 580 86.55 -98.77 -70.78
N GLY A 581 86.81 -100.04 -70.45
CA GLY A 581 85.84 -100.94 -69.81
C GLY A 581 85.54 -100.59 -68.34
N MET A 582 86.42 -99.83 -67.69
CA MET A 582 86.25 -99.39 -66.30
C MET A 582 85.45 -98.06 -66.23
N MET A 583 85.58 -97.20 -67.24
CA MET A 583 84.75 -96.01 -67.42
C MET A 583 83.26 -96.36 -67.68
N ARG A 584 82.99 -97.45 -68.41
CA ARG A 584 81.62 -97.98 -68.61
C ARG A 584 80.97 -98.54 -67.32
N LYS A 585 81.76 -98.83 -66.27
CA LYS A 585 81.25 -99.21 -64.93
C LYS A 585 81.07 -98.03 -63.99
N LEU A 586 81.70 -96.87 -64.28
CA LEU A 586 81.45 -95.59 -63.60
C LEU A 586 80.20 -94.87 -64.16
N GLU A 587 79.77 -95.17 -65.40
CA GLU A 587 78.47 -94.75 -65.92
C GLU A 587 77.29 -95.48 -65.24
N GLY A 588 77.50 -96.71 -64.76
CA GLY A 588 76.50 -97.48 -64.02
C GLY A 588 76.20 -96.98 -62.59
N THR A 589 77.12 -96.27 -61.94
CA THR A 589 76.90 -95.69 -60.60
C THR A 589 76.15 -94.34 -60.65
N ILE A 590 76.07 -93.69 -61.82
CA ILE A 590 75.24 -92.50 -62.05
C ILE A 590 73.75 -92.87 -62.20
N VAL A 591 73.45 -94.06 -62.72
CA VAL A 591 72.07 -94.62 -62.80
C VAL A 591 71.49 -94.95 -61.40
N VAL A 592 72.34 -95.22 -60.39
CA VAL A 592 71.90 -95.36 -58.99
C VAL A 592 71.58 -93.99 -58.34
N ARG A 593 72.16 -92.89 -58.85
CA ARG A 593 71.79 -91.52 -58.44
C ARG A 593 70.46 -91.07 -59.06
N GLU A 594 70.13 -91.52 -60.27
CA GLU A 594 68.79 -91.35 -60.86
C GLU A 594 67.73 -92.23 -60.17
N SER A 595 68.12 -93.38 -59.60
CA SER A 595 67.25 -94.21 -58.76
C SER A 595 66.89 -93.58 -57.40
N ILE A 596 67.59 -92.53 -56.96
CA ILE A 596 67.23 -91.75 -55.76
C ILE A 596 66.21 -90.64 -56.10
N ALA A 597 66.17 -90.16 -57.35
CA ALA A 597 65.09 -89.31 -57.85
C ALA A 597 63.80 -90.10 -58.11
N SER A 598 63.89 -91.39 -58.48
CA SER A 598 62.73 -92.30 -58.65
C SER A 598 62.19 -92.91 -57.34
N GLN A 599 62.80 -92.60 -56.19
CA GLN A 599 62.28 -92.95 -54.86
C GLN A 599 61.35 -91.85 -54.29
N ALA A 600 61.31 -90.65 -54.89
CA ALA A 600 60.36 -89.59 -54.55
C ALA A 600 58.93 -89.90 -55.06
N ASP A 601 58.80 -90.57 -56.21
CA ASP A 601 57.51 -90.98 -56.80
C ASP A 601 56.97 -92.33 -56.25
N LYS A 602 57.72 -93.01 -55.38
CA LYS A 602 57.28 -94.26 -54.72
C LYS A 602 56.79 -94.07 -53.28
N LEU A 603 56.66 -92.83 -52.80
CA LEU A 603 55.90 -92.48 -51.58
C LEU A 603 54.47 -91.99 -51.86
N GLU A 604 53.97 -92.17 -53.10
CA GLU A 604 52.59 -91.84 -53.49
C GLU A 604 51.67 -93.08 -53.65
N ARG A 605 52.13 -94.29 -53.30
CA ARG A 605 51.32 -95.52 -53.38
C ARG A 605 51.50 -96.49 -52.21
N TYR A 606 51.36 -96.01 -50.97
CA TYR A 606 50.80 -96.78 -49.84
C TYR A 606 50.12 -95.77 -48.91
N GLY A 607 48.78 -95.80 -48.89
CA GLY A 607 47.95 -94.77 -48.27
C GLY A 607 48.07 -94.72 -46.74
N LEU A 608 48.09 -93.48 -46.21
CA LEU A 608 47.47 -93.06 -44.95
C LEU A 608 47.70 -91.56 -44.75
N LYS A 609 46.75 -90.73 -45.24
CA LYS A 609 46.20 -89.52 -44.58
C LYS A 609 45.39 -88.64 -45.57
N GLU A 610 44.22 -89.13 -45.96
CA GLU A 610 43.09 -88.25 -46.26
C GLU A 610 42.53 -87.69 -44.93
N ALA A 611 43.01 -86.53 -44.50
CA ALA A 611 42.35 -85.72 -43.45
C ALA A 611 42.83 -84.26 -43.41
N ARG A 612 43.26 -83.67 -44.54
CA ARG A 612 43.71 -82.26 -44.58
C ARG A 612 43.35 -81.59 -45.90
N THR A 613 42.08 -81.18 -46.08
CA THR A 613 41.64 -80.01 -46.92
C THR A 613 40.10 -79.94 -47.08
N LYS A 614 39.36 -79.82 -45.97
CA LYS A 614 37.93 -79.39 -46.00
C LYS A 614 37.53 -78.69 -44.71
N SER A 615 37.97 -79.24 -43.57
CA SER A 615 37.79 -78.66 -42.23
C SER A 615 38.45 -77.27 -42.06
N MET A 616 39.63 -77.05 -42.66
CA MET A 616 40.35 -75.77 -42.57
C MET A 616 39.66 -74.65 -43.36
N PHE A 617 39.20 -74.95 -44.59
CA PHE A 617 38.38 -74.02 -45.38
C PHE A 617 36.99 -73.79 -44.76
N ASN A 618 36.35 -74.81 -44.18
CA ASN A 618 35.09 -74.63 -43.45
C ASN A 618 35.26 -73.77 -42.19
N ARG A 619 36.36 -73.93 -41.44
CA ARG A 619 36.69 -73.05 -40.30
C ARG A 619 36.95 -71.61 -40.75
N GLN A 620 37.66 -71.39 -41.85
CA GLN A 620 37.87 -70.05 -42.41
C GLN A 620 36.58 -69.41 -42.91
N ILE A 621 35.67 -70.19 -43.50
CA ILE A 621 34.34 -69.73 -43.90
C ILE A 621 33.46 -69.43 -42.67
N GLU A 622 33.52 -70.24 -41.61
CA GLU A 622 32.79 -69.97 -40.37
C GLU A 622 33.33 -68.75 -39.62
N THR A 623 34.65 -68.55 -39.57
CA THR A 623 35.24 -67.34 -38.98
C THR A 623 34.90 -66.11 -39.80
N ALA A 624 34.90 -66.18 -41.13
CA ALA A 624 34.44 -65.11 -42.00
C ALA A 624 32.93 -64.81 -41.80
N LYS A 625 32.07 -65.83 -41.68
CA LYS A 625 30.64 -65.65 -41.37
C LYS A 625 30.42 -65.01 -40.00
N LYS A 626 31.15 -65.44 -38.97
CA LYS A 626 31.11 -64.80 -37.64
C LYS A 626 31.59 -63.36 -37.69
N ARG A 627 32.65 -63.06 -38.47
CA ARG A 627 33.14 -61.69 -38.71
C ARG A 627 32.08 -60.83 -39.39
N ILE A 628 31.39 -61.34 -40.40
CA ILE A 628 30.29 -60.65 -41.09
C ILE A 628 29.14 -60.37 -40.12
N ILE A 629 28.76 -61.33 -39.27
CA ILE A 629 27.70 -61.11 -38.27
C ILE A 629 28.11 -60.06 -37.22
N CYS A 630 29.37 -60.07 -36.75
CA CYS A 630 29.88 -59.02 -35.86
C CYS A 630 29.87 -57.66 -36.55
N LEU A 631 30.37 -57.55 -37.78
CA LEU A 631 30.34 -56.30 -38.55
C LEU A 631 28.91 -55.80 -38.81
N GLN A 632 27.94 -56.69 -39.00
CA GLN A 632 26.53 -56.32 -39.13
C GLN A 632 25.91 -55.84 -37.81
N LYS A 633 26.35 -56.38 -36.66
CA LYS A 633 25.97 -55.85 -35.34
C LYS A 633 26.60 -54.48 -35.10
N ASP A 634 27.90 -54.35 -35.36
CA ASP A 634 28.62 -53.07 -35.24
C ASP A 634 28.01 -52.01 -36.16
N GLN A 635 27.63 -52.35 -37.40
CA GLN A 635 26.91 -51.46 -38.30
C GLN A 635 25.55 -51.01 -37.74
N LYS A 636 24.79 -51.93 -37.13
CA LYS A 636 23.51 -51.60 -36.49
C LYS A 636 23.71 -50.70 -35.28
N ASP A 637 24.71 -50.96 -34.45
CA ASP A 637 24.98 -50.18 -33.25
C ASP A 637 25.53 -48.79 -33.61
N LEU A 638 26.40 -48.68 -34.61
CA LEU A 638 26.82 -47.41 -35.20
C LEU A 638 25.63 -46.65 -35.81
N SER A 639 24.71 -47.32 -36.49
CA SER A 639 23.51 -46.66 -37.04
C SER A 639 22.56 -46.15 -35.96
N LYS A 640 22.46 -46.84 -34.82
CA LYS A 640 21.68 -46.40 -33.65
C LYS A 640 22.36 -45.21 -32.97
N SER A 641 23.68 -45.28 -32.77
CA SER A 641 24.46 -44.18 -32.21
C SER A 641 24.35 -42.93 -33.10
N LEU A 642 24.45 -43.09 -34.43
CA LEU A 642 24.31 -41.99 -35.37
C LEU A 642 22.90 -41.37 -35.34
N LYS A 643 21.83 -42.18 -35.21
CA LYS A 643 20.46 -41.66 -35.01
C LYS A 643 20.31 -40.90 -33.69
N GLN A 644 20.92 -41.40 -32.61
CA GLN A 644 20.90 -40.72 -31.30
C GLN A 644 21.68 -39.39 -31.36
N SER A 645 22.84 -39.36 -32.01
CA SER A 645 23.61 -38.13 -32.21
C SER A 645 22.86 -37.12 -33.08
N LEU A 646 22.19 -37.56 -34.16
CA LEU A 646 21.34 -36.67 -34.98
C LEU A 646 20.13 -36.13 -34.21
N ALA A 647 19.50 -36.93 -33.35
CA ALA A 647 18.42 -36.46 -32.47
C ALA A 647 18.95 -35.45 -31.44
N GLY A 648 20.13 -35.69 -30.87
CA GLY A 648 20.82 -34.77 -29.98
C GLY A 648 21.12 -33.43 -30.67
N ILE A 649 21.66 -33.46 -31.89
CA ILE A 649 21.93 -32.26 -32.68
C ILE A 649 20.63 -31.45 -32.92
N LYS A 650 19.52 -32.11 -33.26
CA LYS A 650 18.23 -31.42 -33.43
C LYS A 650 17.75 -30.76 -32.15
N SER A 651 17.78 -31.46 -31.02
CA SER A 651 17.39 -30.87 -29.73
C SER A 651 18.26 -29.69 -29.32
N LEU A 652 19.57 -29.74 -29.61
CA LEU A 652 20.48 -28.62 -29.35
C LEU A 652 20.22 -27.45 -30.29
N GLN A 653 19.86 -27.71 -31.56
CA GLN A 653 19.46 -26.68 -32.52
C GLN A 653 18.17 -25.97 -32.06
N ASP A 654 17.19 -26.71 -31.56
CA ASP A 654 15.93 -26.15 -31.05
C ASP A 654 16.16 -25.29 -29.80
N VAL A 655 17.03 -25.75 -28.89
CA VAL A 655 17.44 -24.96 -27.71
C VAL A 655 18.21 -23.71 -28.13
N LEU A 656 19.10 -23.80 -29.12
CA LEU A 656 19.85 -22.65 -29.64
C LEU A 656 18.90 -21.60 -30.23
N ASN A 657 17.93 -22.02 -31.04
CA ASN A 657 16.94 -21.13 -31.65
C ASN A 657 16.09 -20.44 -30.57
N MET A 658 15.62 -21.19 -29.56
CA MET A 658 14.90 -20.63 -28.41
C MET A 658 15.74 -19.59 -27.66
N ARG A 659 17.03 -19.87 -27.42
CA ARG A 659 17.95 -18.93 -26.76
C ARG A 659 18.20 -17.68 -27.62
N GLN A 660 18.33 -17.82 -28.93
CA GLN A 660 18.47 -16.67 -29.85
C GLN A 660 17.22 -15.79 -29.86
N GLU A 661 16.01 -16.37 -29.82
CA GLU A 661 14.76 -15.63 -29.71
C GLU A 661 14.71 -14.79 -28.42
N ILE A 662 15.07 -15.40 -27.29
CA ILE A 662 15.15 -14.73 -25.99
C ILE A 662 16.19 -13.61 -26.00
N CYS A 663 17.37 -13.84 -26.59
CA CYS A 663 18.39 -12.80 -26.71
C CYS A 663 17.90 -11.60 -27.55
N LYS A 664 17.17 -11.83 -28.64
CA LYS A 664 16.56 -10.75 -29.43
C LYS A 664 15.52 -9.97 -28.62
N GLN A 665 14.67 -10.66 -27.86
CA GLN A 665 13.69 -10.01 -26.98
C GLN A 665 14.38 -9.15 -25.91
N LEU A 666 15.43 -9.66 -25.26
CA LEU A 666 16.20 -8.91 -24.27
C LEU A 666 16.93 -7.71 -24.90
N GLN A 667 17.45 -7.84 -26.11
CA GLN A 667 18.10 -6.75 -26.83
C GLN A 667 17.10 -5.64 -27.20
N ASN A 668 15.88 -6.01 -27.63
CA ASN A 668 14.82 -5.05 -27.87
C ASN A 668 14.42 -4.31 -26.58
N HIS A 669 14.24 -5.04 -25.47
CA HIS A 669 13.92 -4.42 -24.18
C HIS A 669 15.05 -3.50 -23.67
N LEU A 670 16.32 -3.87 -23.87
CA LEU A 670 17.44 -2.98 -23.55
C LEU A 670 17.35 -1.69 -24.37
N SER A 671 17.10 -1.78 -25.68
CA SER A 671 16.96 -0.59 -26.53
C SER A 671 15.78 0.31 -26.13
N GLU A 672 14.66 -0.27 -25.68
CA GLU A 672 13.52 0.49 -25.16
C GLU A 672 13.85 1.20 -23.84
N LEU A 673 14.62 0.54 -22.96
CA LEU A 673 15.07 1.13 -21.70
C LEU A 673 16.08 2.25 -21.93
N ASP A 674 16.99 2.09 -22.88
CA ASP A 674 17.96 3.13 -23.25
C ASP A 674 17.24 4.37 -23.82
N GLN A 675 16.26 4.19 -24.71
CA GLN A 675 15.43 5.31 -25.22
C GLN A 675 14.68 6.03 -24.09
N LYS A 676 14.13 5.30 -23.12
CA LYS A 676 13.46 5.89 -21.95
C LYS A 676 14.45 6.64 -21.05
N ALA A 677 15.65 6.09 -20.85
CA ALA A 677 16.69 6.74 -20.06
C ALA A 677 17.16 8.05 -20.71
N GLU A 678 17.35 8.06 -22.03
CA GLU A 678 17.68 9.27 -22.79
C GLU A 678 16.59 10.32 -22.70
N ALA A 679 15.31 9.94 -22.86
CA ALA A 679 14.17 10.86 -22.74
C ALA A 679 14.06 11.48 -21.32
N LEU A 680 14.26 10.67 -20.27
CA LEU A 680 14.28 11.15 -18.89
C LEU A 680 15.47 12.08 -18.61
N SER A 681 16.65 11.77 -19.17
CA SER A 681 17.83 12.63 -19.05
C SER A 681 17.60 13.98 -19.73
N GLN A 682 16.95 14.00 -20.91
CA GLN A 682 16.57 15.24 -21.60
C GLN A 682 15.57 16.07 -20.78
N SER A 683 14.51 15.43 -20.25
CA SER A 683 13.54 16.12 -19.39
C SER A 683 14.17 16.68 -18.12
N LYS A 684 15.07 15.93 -17.49
CA LYS A 684 15.83 16.39 -16.31
C LYS A 684 16.66 17.64 -16.65
N PHE A 685 17.38 17.61 -17.76
CA PHE A 685 18.21 18.73 -18.22
C PHE A 685 17.38 20.01 -18.43
N LEU A 686 16.29 19.93 -19.21
CA LEU A 686 15.38 21.04 -19.44
C LEU A 686 14.76 21.58 -18.15
N ASN A 687 14.37 20.70 -17.23
CA ASN A 687 13.82 21.11 -15.94
C ASN A 687 14.86 21.80 -15.05
N THR A 688 16.12 21.35 -15.07
CA THR A 688 17.20 21.99 -14.30
C THR A 688 17.52 23.39 -14.81
N GLU A 689 17.46 23.61 -16.12
CA GLU A 689 17.68 24.94 -16.72
C GLU A 689 16.47 25.85 -16.55
N ARG A 690 15.25 25.32 -16.66
CA ARG A 690 14.07 26.09 -16.27
C ARG A 690 14.12 26.55 -14.82
N LEU A 691 14.62 25.71 -13.91
CA LEU A 691 14.81 26.10 -12.51
C LEU A 691 15.90 27.16 -12.34
N SER A 692 16.99 27.14 -13.13
CA SER A 692 18.02 28.17 -13.09
C SER A 692 17.49 29.53 -13.60
N LEU A 693 16.65 29.51 -14.63
CA LEU A 693 15.94 30.71 -15.13
C LEU A 693 14.97 31.28 -14.10
N LEU A 694 14.12 30.44 -13.49
CA LEU A 694 13.23 30.87 -12.40
C LEU A 694 14.01 31.43 -11.19
N TYR A 695 15.19 30.86 -10.90
CA TYR A 695 16.06 31.38 -9.85
C TYR A 695 16.66 32.75 -10.21
N LEU A 696 17.02 32.97 -11.48
CA LEU A 696 17.45 34.28 -11.98
C LEU A 696 16.30 35.30 -11.93
N GLU A 697 15.09 34.95 -12.38
CA GLU A 697 13.89 35.77 -12.25
C GLU A 697 13.62 36.15 -10.79
N GLN A 698 13.65 35.18 -9.89
CA GLN A 698 13.48 35.41 -8.45
C GLN A 698 14.55 36.36 -7.91
N LYS A 699 15.80 36.22 -8.35
CA LYS A 699 16.89 37.14 -8.00
C LYS A 699 16.64 38.55 -8.55
N HIS A 700 16.12 38.69 -9.77
CA HIS A 700 15.73 39.98 -10.33
C HIS A 700 14.55 40.62 -9.58
N CYS A 701 13.52 39.86 -9.24
CA CYS A 701 12.41 40.32 -8.39
C CYS A 701 12.87 40.72 -6.98
N ASN A 702 13.79 39.97 -6.37
CA ASN A 702 14.39 40.32 -5.08
C ASN A 702 15.21 41.62 -5.19
N ASN A 703 16.00 41.79 -6.26
CA ASN A 703 16.75 43.02 -6.49
C ASN A 703 15.85 44.24 -6.78
N LEU A 704 14.69 44.03 -7.42
CA LEU A 704 13.64 45.04 -7.59
C LEU A 704 13.04 45.44 -6.23
N ARG A 705 12.68 44.45 -5.40
CA ARG A 705 12.17 44.66 -4.04
C ARG A 705 13.17 45.42 -3.16
N ASP A 706 14.45 45.09 -3.28
CA ASP A 706 15.53 45.71 -2.50
C ASP A 706 15.98 47.07 -3.08
N GLY A 707 15.34 47.57 -4.15
CA GLY A 707 15.64 48.86 -4.79
C GLY A 707 16.99 48.93 -5.51
N LYS A 708 17.66 47.79 -5.70
CA LYS A 708 19.00 47.68 -6.31
C LYS A 708 18.94 47.43 -7.83
N TYR A 709 17.76 47.14 -8.37
CA TYR A 709 17.58 46.89 -9.79
C TYR A 709 17.51 48.20 -10.59
N ARG A 710 18.39 48.37 -11.58
CA ARG A 710 18.35 49.48 -12.54
C ARG A 710 17.87 48.96 -13.89
N LEU A 711 16.78 49.55 -14.40
CA LEU A 711 16.32 49.33 -15.78
C LEU A 711 17.41 49.82 -16.75
N LEU A 712 17.91 48.94 -17.62
CA LEU A 712 18.90 49.29 -18.64
C LEU A 712 18.37 50.32 -19.65
N HIS A 713 17.07 50.25 -19.96
CA HIS A 713 16.39 51.19 -20.85
C HIS A 713 15.10 51.68 -20.20
N LYS A 714 14.91 53.00 -20.17
CA LYS A 714 13.70 53.64 -19.61
C LYS A 714 12.64 53.96 -20.67
N ASP A 715 13.03 53.97 -21.95
CA ASP A 715 12.15 54.22 -23.10
C ASP A 715 11.64 52.89 -23.66
N GLU A 716 10.32 52.69 -23.73
CA GLU A 716 9.70 51.44 -24.21
C GLU A 716 10.08 51.10 -25.67
N ASP A 717 10.23 52.11 -26.53
CA ASP A 717 10.61 51.90 -27.94
C ASP A 717 12.04 51.35 -28.10
N LYS A 718 12.96 51.78 -27.24
CA LYS A 718 14.33 51.24 -27.22
C LYS A 718 14.37 49.83 -26.64
N LEU A 719 13.53 49.51 -25.67
CA LEU A 719 13.39 48.15 -25.15
C LEU A 719 12.81 47.20 -26.21
N ARG A 720 11.78 47.62 -26.94
CA ARG A 720 11.18 46.82 -28.03
C ARG A 720 12.16 46.54 -29.16
N SER A 721 12.96 47.53 -29.55
CA SER A 721 13.99 47.34 -30.59
C SER A 721 15.14 46.43 -30.13
N GLU A 722 15.57 46.47 -28.87
CA GLU A 722 16.54 45.51 -28.33
C GLU A 722 15.95 44.10 -28.16
N TRP A 723 14.66 43.99 -27.83
CA TRP A 723 13.97 42.70 -27.77
C TRP A 723 13.85 42.07 -29.17
N GLN A 724 13.48 42.86 -30.18
CA GLN A 724 13.47 42.42 -31.59
C GLN A 724 14.86 41.98 -32.07
N LYS A 725 15.93 42.71 -31.73
CA LYS A 725 17.30 42.27 -32.07
C LYS A 725 17.67 40.93 -31.44
N LYS A 726 17.22 40.67 -30.21
CA LYS A 726 17.44 39.37 -29.55
C LYS A 726 16.60 38.26 -30.17
N GLU A 727 15.36 38.55 -30.54
CA GLU A 727 14.47 37.62 -31.24
C GLU A 727 15.04 37.25 -32.62
N ASP A 728 15.50 38.25 -33.38
CA ASP A 728 16.18 38.07 -34.67
C ASP A 728 17.46 37.25 -34.51
N TYR A 729 18.27 37.53 -33.48
CA TYR A 729 19.48 36.75 -33.19
C TYR A 729 19.18 35.29 -32.87
N VAL A 730 18.16 35.01 -32.04
CA VAL A 730 17.77 33.63 -31.71
C VAL A 730 17.22 32.92 -32.94
N ASN A 731 16.45 33.60 -33.79
CA ASN A 731 15.94 33.03 -35.03
C ASN A 731 17.06 32.73 -36.03
N ASP A 732 18.07 33.61 -36.12
CA ASP A 732 19.27 33.38 -36.93
C ASP A 732 20.06 32.16 -36.43
N VAL A 733 20.27 32.03 -35.12
CA VAL A 733 20.96 30.86 -34.55
C VAL A 733 20.13 29.59 -34.68
N ASP A 734 18.79 29.64 -34.54
CA ASP A 734 17.90 28.49 -34.78
C ASP A 734 17.96 28.04 -36.24
N SER A 735 18.08 28.98 -37.19
CA SER A 735 18.29 28.66 -38.62
C SER A 735 19.64 27.98 -38.88
N VAL A 736 20.68 28.38 -38.15
CA VAL A 736 22.01 27.75 -38.21
C VAL A 736 21.98 26.36 -37.58
N LEU A 737 21.30 26.18 -36.45
CA LEU A 737 21.12 24.88 -35.80
C LEU A 737 20.35 23.90 -36.70
N GLN A 738 19.31 24.35 -37.39
CA GLN A 738 18.55 23.53 -38.34
C GLN A 738 19.41 23.12 -39.55
N LYS A 739 20.27 24.02 -40.05
CA LYS A 739 21.24 23.68 -41.10
C LYS A 739 22.24 22.62 -40.63
N ILE A 740 22.82 22.78 -39.44
CA ILE A 740 23.77 21.82 -38.87
C ILE A 740 23.08 20.47 -38.60
N GLN A 741 21.82 20.46 -38.17
CA GLN A 741 21.03 19.24 -37.97
C GLN A 741 20.74 18.49 -39.28
N SER A 742 20.60 19.22 -40.40
CA SER A 742 20.46 18.62 -41.73
C SER A 742 21.78 18.06 -42.28
N GLU A 743 22.91 18.68 -41.94
CA GLU A 743 24.25 18.26 -42.35
C GLU A 743 24.80 17.10 -41.49
N PHE A 744 24.38 17.00 -40.23
CA PHE A 744 24.83 15.97 -39.27
C PHE A 744 23.65 15.35 -38.49
N PRO A 745 23.04 14.26 -39.00
CA PRO A 745 21.87 13.64 -38.37
C PRO A 745 22.16 13.03 -36.98
N GLY A 746 23.41 12.64 -36.73
CA GLY A 746 23.83 12.01 -35.46
C GLY A 746 23.92 12.97 -34.27
N THR A 747 24.03 14.28 -34.49
CA THR A 747 24.07 15.30 -33.43
C THR A 747 22.70 15.92 -33.15
N GLY A 748 21.65 15.44 -33.81
CA GLY A 748 20.27 15.89 -33.67
C GLY A 748 19.75 16.03 -32.23
N PRO A 749 19.95 15.06 -31.31
CA PRO A 749 19.44 15.18 -29.94
C PRO A 749 20.17 16.24 -29.11
N ASP A 750 21.45 16.53 -29.38
CA ASP A 750 22.20 17.55 -28.66
C ASP A 750 21.96 18.96 -29.23
N LEU A 751 21.77 19.07 -30.54
CA LEU A 751 21.39 20.34 -31.18
C LEU A 751 19.96 20.75 -30.86
N ALA A 752 19.04 19.78 -30.72
CA ALA A 752 17.67 20.03 -30.27
C ALA A 752 17.61 20.56 -28.83
N LYS A 753 18.52 20.13 -27.94
CA LYS A 753 18.65 20.70 -26.58
C LYS A 753 19.04 22.18 -26.64
N ILE A 754 20.05 22.53 -27.44
CA ILE A 754 20.54 23.92 -27.55
C ILE A 754 19.46 24.84 -28.14
N GLY A 755 18.70 24.36 -29.14
CA GLY A 755 17.60 25.13 -29.73
C GLY A 755 16.43 25.38 -28.76
N GLN A 756 16.11 24.41 -27.89
CA GLN A 756 15.08 24.60 -26.86
C GLN A 756 15.51 25.59 -25.77
N LEU A 757 16.80 25.65 -25.44
CA LEU A 757 17.33 26.56 -24.42
C LEU A 757 17.31 28.02 -24.84
N MET A 758 17.70 28.31 -26.08
CA MET A 758 17.66 29.68 -26.57
C MET A 758 16.22 30.22 -26.69
N LYS A 759 15.23 29.34 -26.88
CA LYS A 759 13.81 29.71 -26.85
C LYS A 759 13.31 29.97 -25.43
N SER A 760 13.81 29.27 -24.41
CA SER A 760 13.49 29.56 -23.01
C SER A 760 14.15 30.85 -22.50
N ASP A 761 15.34 31.20 -22.99
CA ASP A 761 16.03 32.45 -22.62
C ASP A 761 15.35 33.72 -23.14
N LEU A 762 14.50 33.63 -24.17
CA LEU A 762 13.70 34.76 -24.69
C LEU A 762 12.49 35.12 -23.79
N LEU A 763 12.07 34.19 -22.92
CA LEU A 763 10.91 34.36 -22.03
C LEU A 763 11.25 35.11 -20.73
N VAL A 764 12.54 35.30 -20.43
CA VAL A 764 13.09 35.97 -19.23
C VAL A 764 13.70 37.33 -19.59
#